data_AF-A0AAF0MQE8-F1
#
_entry.id   AF-A0AAF0MQE8-F1
#
_cell.length_a   1.000
_cell.length_b   1.000
_cell.length_c   1.000
_cell.angle_alpha   90.00
_cell.angle_beta   90.00
_cell.angle_gamma   90.00
#
_symmetry.space_group_name_H-M   'P 1'
#
loop_
_entity.id
_entity.type
_entity.pdbx_description
1 polymer ?
#
loop_
_entity_poly.entity_id
_entity_poly.type
_entity_poly.pdbx_seq_one_letter_code
_entity_poly.pdbx_strand_id
1 'polypeptide(L)'
;MTRGSGRGPRREADPSAPPARWSIDGELDGVYLRDGRPLLHLSDIPPEGLEEKVELFNSRGEAVGWAEGGSTCIHWHRYREETEAIRIDSERASMDRLLESPSASMAIDSISKLTYEEQKAVLYALQNGDAVNLPYASSQMAKTKMYREKTKHATEVAMGRAFRRLYNRGLGTVSKRSDGLIWLTVSRERLRAVISSEAAARRQGGARDINLMKVPCEIPTSSSEGASGQSAGKPPRKPQPKPSDIPRRVSAERLCAIKILTGIRTVGDADRSDIELRFLRYLDDTEDRIITLLDGYTGDSVGFEYSTRFNDISKAAANLEKFDYALKQSFRDHRRAVFLTLTTDPNLSDEERTAVRDARLRKVSAELSFPACSPKRRAYLARKYWQIMGPDAEIEELERRKEAGTITADGERRLGSLLADRKHAEELRAVLADPSTGTRTKERIIAALKRMNRWEYRWDPKGFRSVWEANRSFGRSWNKFMAYLTKKRGGRRPQYISAFEFTESGLLHIHVLIFVDYLADAEEISKEWRRIGQGEISYIYGLKAVRSRDGKDWEWRWNAKARPEDAKGMSGGDYLKKYVRKAMLAMMDDYTSPARIQSPYWAFNKRFNSCSRSLMKGFGEPGKDKNKNKNKNKTEKAKPSRWGIWRILSAGEAEFLSIEVIYHRVTRESMAEHRAADPPDGEQAEGDAHDQRSEHQGLPRHPGP
;
A
#
# COMPACT_ATOMS: atom_id res chain seq x y z
N MET A 1 47.31 63.37 -25.52
CA MET A 1 48.01 64.10 -24.43
C MET A 1 47.73 63.34 -23.13
N THR A 2 48.41 62.22 -22.83
CA THR A 2 49.74 62.04 -22.19
C THR A 2 49.83 62.42 -20.71
N ARG A 3 50.09 61.39 -19.87
CA ARG A 3 50.98 61.27 -18.69
C ARG A 3 50.25 60.54 -17.54
N GLY A 4 50.85 59.57 -16.83
CA GLY A 4 52.23 59.14 -16.78
C GLY A 4 52.40 57.76 -16.15
N SER A 5 53.55 57.19 -16.44
CA SER A 5 54.07 55.85 -16.15
C SER A 5 54.82 55.78 -14.82
N GLY A 6 54.83 54.59 -14.19
CA GLY A 6 55.83 54.21 -13.20
C GLY A 6 55.82 52.69 -12.95
N ARG A 7 56.73 51.95 -13.58
CA ARG A 7 57.10 50.57 -13.21
C ARG A 7 58.46 50.62 -12.51
N GLY A 8 58.54 50.02 -11.32
CA GLY A 8 59.80 49.68 -10.64
C GLY A 8 60.09 48.17 -10.75
N PRO A 9 61.35 47.74 -10.70
CA PRO A 9 61.78 46.40 -11.13
C PRO A 9 61.68 45.32 -10.03
N ARG A 10 61.38 44.09 -10.48
CA ARG A 10 61.43 42.84 -9.71
C ARG A 10 62.85 42.55 -9.22
N ARG A 11 62.99 42.21 -7.93
CA ARG A 11 64.17 41.51 -7.39
C ARG A 11 63.93 40.00 -7.50
N GLU A 12 64.82 39.31 -8.17
CA GLU A 12 64.97 37.86 -8.12
C GLU A 12 65.61 37.46 -6.78
N ALA A 13 65.06 36.45 -6.12
CA ALA A 13 65.64 35.84 -4.93
C ALA A 13 65.92 34.35 -5.20
N ASP A 14 67.22 34.06 -5.13
CA ASP A 14 67.97 32.84 -4.85
C ASP A 14 67.20 31.51 -4.63
N PRO A 15 67.41 30.46 -5.46
CA PRO A 15 66.81 29.14 -5.30
C PRO A 15 67.60 28.16 -4.42
N SER A 16 68.57 28.58 -3.59
CA SER A 16 69.51 27.68 -2.91
C SER A 16 69.28 27.39 -1.41
N ALA A 17 68.04 27.43 -0.91
CA ALA A 17 67.72 26.99 0.46
C ALA A 17 66.67 25.86 0.47
N PRO A 18 66.96 24.67 1.03
CA PRO A 18 65.94 23.64 1.21
C PRO A 18 65.01 24.04 2.36
N PRO A 19 63.67 24.01 2.22
CA PRO A 19 62.80 24.20 3.36
C PRO A 19 62.91 23.00 4.30
N ALA A 20 63.14 23.30 5.57
CA ALA A 20 63.23 22.34 6.66
C ALA A 20 61.99 21.42 6.71
N ARG A 21 62.23 20.10 6.73
CA ARG A 21 61.21 19.12 7.09
C ARG A 21 60.93 19.24 8.59
N TRP A 22 59.72 19.68 8.93
CA TRP A 22 59.13 19.44 10.25
C TRP A 22 58.19 18.25 10.10
N SER A 23 58.46 17.13 10.79
CA SER A 23 57.49 16.05 10.93
C SER A 23 56.55 16.40 12.06
N ILE A 24 55.25 16.46 11.79
CA ILE A 24 54.22 16.47 12.83
C ILE A 24 53.68 15.05 12.91
N ASP A 25 54.32 14.22 13.73
CA ASP A 25 53.69 13.02 14.27
C ASP A 25 53.11 13.41 15.63
N GLY A 26 51.81 13.71 15.64
CA GLY A 26 51.03 14.04 16.83
C GLY A 26 49.56 14.32 16.46
N GLU A 27 48.63 13.68 17.15
CA GLU A 27 47.19 13.83 16.95
C GLU A 27 46.76 15.31 17.05
N LEU A 28 46.11 15.83 16.01
CA LEU A 28 45.60 17.20 15.95
C LEU A 28 44.36 17.36 16.83
N ASP A 29 44.56 17.58 18.12
CA ASP A 29 43.51 18.08 19.01
C ASP A 29 43.48 19.62 18.98
N GLY A 30 42.58 20.16 18.15
CA GLY A 30 41.95 21.48 18.30
C GLY A 30 42.77 22.70 17.88
N VAL A 31 42.73 23.04 16.59
CA VAL A 31 43.08 24.38 16.07
C VAL A 31 41.80 25.21 15.93
N TYR A 32 41.84 26.46 16.37
CA TYR A 32 40.70 27.37 16.39
C TYR A 32 41.00 28.66 15.63
N LEU A 33 39.96 29.22 15.01
CA LEU A 33 39.99 30.60 14.55
C LEU A 33 39.96 31.56 15.74
N ARG A 34 40.39 32.80 15.54
CA ARG A 34 40.38 33.85 16.58
C ARG A 34 39.00 34.08 17.23
N ASP A 35 37.92 33.73 16.54
CA ASP A 35 36.55 33.79 17.06
C ASP A 35 36.10 32.53 17.81
N GLY A 36 37.01 31.59 18.08
CA GLY A 36 36.77 30.39 18.88
C GLY A 36 36.13 29.23 18.14
N ARG A 37 35.97 29.31 16.81
CA ARG A 37 35.44 28.21 16.00
C ARG A 37 36.50 27.13 15.75
N PRO A 38 36.20 25.84 15.98
CA PRO A 38 37.14 24.76 15.70
C PRO A 38 37.31 24.56 14.19
N LEU A 39 38.56 24.46 13.74
CA LEU A 39 38.93 24.17 12.36
C LEU A 39 39.15 22.65 12.23
N LEU A 40 38.20 21.93 11.64
CA LEU A 40 38.32 20.48 11.45
C LEU A 40 39.08 20.14 10.18
N HIS A 41 38.98 20.99 9.15
CA HIS A 41 39.73 20.88 7.92
C HIS A 41 40.06 22.26 7.33
N LEU A 42 41.22 22.41 6.68
CA LEU A 42 41.63 23.68 6.04
C LEU A 42 40.67 24.17 4.95
N SER A 43 39.84 23.26 4.41
CA SER A 43 38.77 23.55 3.45
C SER A 43 37.53 24.19 4.06
N ASP A 44 37.45 24.29 5.39
CA ASP A 44 36.31 24.89 6.11
C ASP A 44 36.39 26.41 6.14
N ILE A 45 37.50 27.01 5.66
CA ILE A 45 37.64 28.45 5.50
C ILE A 45 37.00 28.85 4.16
N PRO A 46 35.93 29.66 4.15
CA PRO A 46 35.25 30.04 2.92
C PRO A 46 36.19 30.85 2.00
N PRO A 47 36.24 30.54 0.69
CA PRO A 47 37.18 31.16 -0.24
C PRO A 47 36.87 32.63 -0.59
N GLU A 48 35.70 33.13 -0.16
CA GLU A 48 35.27 34.50 -0.43
C GLU A 48 35.71 35.42 0.72
N GLY A 49 36.90 36.03 0.57
CA GLY A 49 37.36 37.13 1.44
C GLY A 49 38.78 37.05 2.01
N LEU A 50 39.62 36.09 1.62
CA LEU A 50 41.02 36.02 2.08
C LEU A 50 41.94 36.93 1.26
N GLU A 51 41.86 38.25 1.51
CA GLU A 51 42.94 39.20 1.15
C GLU A 51 43.92 39.46 2.31
N GLU A 52 43.68 38.94 3.52
CA GLU A 52 44.55 39.10 4.68
C GLU A 52 44.88 37.78 5.41
N LYS A 53 46.06 37.74 6.03
CA LYS A 53 46.56 36.64 6.88
C LYS A 53 45.57 36.30 7.99
N VAL A 54 45.21 35.02 8.13
CA VAL A 54 44.40 34.54 9.26
C VAL A 54 45.29 33.86 10.30
N GLU A 55 45.34 34.41 11.51
CA GLU A 55 45.99 33.83 12.69
C GLU A 55 45.24 32.60 13.21
N LEU A 56 45.97 31.52 13.49
CA LEU A 56 45.46 30.28 14.05
C LEU A 56 45.90 30.13 15.50
N PHE A 57 45.00 29.65 16.35
CA PHE A 57 45.22 29.50 17.79
C PHE A 57 45.04 28.04 18.24
N ASN A 58 45.79 27.62 19.25
CA ASN A 58 45.56 26.33 19.90
C ASN A 58 44.39 26.40 20.91
N SER A 59 44.03 25.25 21.47
CA SER A 59 42.98 25.13 22.51
C SER A 59 43.23 25.94 23.79
N ARG A 60 44.43 26.52 23.97
CA ARG A 60 44.80 27.41 25.09
C ARG A 60 44.77 28.90 24.72
N GLY A 61 44.42 29.23 23.47
CA GLY A 61 44.34 30.60 22.99
C GLY A 61 45.70 31.22 22.61
N GLU A 62 46.73 30.39 22.42
CA GLU A 62 48.06 30.84 21.98
C GLU A 62 48.16 30.78 20.45
N ALA A 63 48.76 31.81 19.83
CA ALA A 63 48.94 31.85 18.38
C ALA A 63 49.97 30.80 17.95
N VAL A 64 49.56 29.90 17.05
CA VAL A 64 50.38 28.78 16.56
C VAL A 64 50.78 28.92 15.08
N GLY A 65 50.22 29.88 14.35
CA GLY A 65 50.63 30.17 12.97
C GLY A 65 49.67 31.08 12.21
N TRP A 66 49.90 31.23 10.90
CA TRP A 66 49.05 32.02 9.98
C TRP A 66 48.81 31.25 8.68
N ALA A 67 47.62 31.41 8.09
CA ALA A 67 47.28 30.93 6.75
C ALA A 67 47.10 32.12 5.77
N GLU A 68 47.68 32.01 4.57
CA GLU A 68 47.54 33.01 3.48
C GLU A 68 46.86 32.42 2.26
N GLY A 69 45.90 33.16 1.69
CA GLY A 69 45.20 32.79 0.47
C GLY A 69 46.03 33.14 -0.77
N GLY A 70 46.64 32.14 -1.42
CA GLY A 70 47.22 32.31 -2.76
C GLY A 70 48.46 31.48 -3.05
N SER A 71 48.32 30.16 -3.20
CA SER A 71 49.31 29.33 -3.91
C SER A 71 48.73 27.99 -4.40
N THR A 72 47.64 28.07 -5.17
CA THR A 72 47.24 26.97 -6.06
C THR A 72 48.10 27.00 -7.33
N CYS A 73 49.29 26.41 -7.30
CA CYS A 73 49.94 25.79 -8.48
C CYS A 73 51.30 25.16 -8.11
N ILE A 74 51.32 23.85 -7.85
CA ILE A 74 52.49 22.99 -8.10
C ILE A 74 51.99 21.66 -8.71
N HIS A 75 52.51 21.36 -9.90
CA HIS A 75 52.42 20.15 -10.74
C HIS A 75 51.43 19.02 -10.38
N TRP A 76 50.26 19.03 -11.03
CA TRP A 76 49.22 17.99 -10.94
C TRP A 76 49.12 17.04 -12.15
N HIS A 77 50.19 16.88 -12.95
CA HIS A 77 50.15 15.99 -14.13
C HIS A 77 50.96 14.69 -14.01
N ARG A 78 51.80 14.53 -12.97
CA ARG A 78 52.53 13.27 -12.75
C ARG A 78 52.05 12.49 -11.52
N TYR A 79 51.53 13.21 -10.52
CA TYR A 79 51.04 12.58 -9.29
C TYR A 79 49.68 11.92 -9.44
N ARG A 80 48.86 12.31 -10.42
CA ARG A 80 47.54 11.69 -10.63
C ARG A 80 47.67 10.31 -11.25
N GLU A 81 48.58 10.09 -12.18
CA GLU A 81 48.80 8.76 -12.74
C GLU A 81 49.50 7.83 -11.74
N GLU A 82 50.43 8.34 -10.93
CA GLU A 82 51.11 7.54 -9.89
C GLU A 82 50.22 7.27 -8.67
N THR A 83 49.40 8.22 -8.19
CA THR A 83 48.45 7.94 -7.10
C THR A 83 47.23 7.17 -7.55
N GLU A 84 46.79 7.30 -8.81
CA GLU A 84 45.72 6.48 -9.35
C GLU A 84 46.24 5.07 -9.70
N ALA A 85 47.50 4.91 -10.12
CA ALA A 85 48.16 3.60 -10.22
C ALA A 85 48.43 2.96 -8.85
N ILE A 86 48.94 3.70 -7.85
CA ILE A 86 49.15 3.20 -6.48
C ILE A 86 47.81 2.93 -5.79
N ARG A 87 46.76 3.70 -6.07
CA ARG A 87 45.39 3.42 -5.58
C ARG A 87 44.77 2.24 -6.29
N ILE A 88 44.94 2.09 -7.61
CA ILE A 88 44.47 0.94 -8.38
C ILE A 88 45.24 -0.33 -7.98
N ASP A 89 46.53 -0.25 -7.67
CA ASP A 89 47.34 -1.38 -7.21
C ASP A 89 47.12 -1.68 -5.72
N SER A 90 46.82 -0.68 -4.88
CA SER A 90 46.35 -0.87 -3.50
C SER A 90 44.93 -1.45 -3.46
N GLU A 91 44.04 -1.02 -4.36
CA GLU A 91 42.69 -1.56 -4.55
C GLU A 91 42.74 -2.96 -5.16
N ARG A 92 43.67 -3.26 -6.10
CA ARG A 92 43.95 -4.61 -6.61
C ARG A 92 44.53 -5.51 -5.52
N ALA A 93 45.53 -5.06 -4.76
CA ALA A 93 46.11 -5.84 -3.65
C ALA A 93 45.10 -6.05 -2.50
N SER A 94 44.20 -5.09 -2.26
CA SER A 94 43.09 -5.22 -1.31
C SER A 94 42.00 -6.15 -1.83
N MET A 95 41.71 -6.16 -3.14
CA MET A 95 40.75 -7.05 -3.80
C MET A 95 41.26 -8.48 -4.03
N ASP A 96 42.54 -8.67 -4.30
CA ASP A 96 43.13 -10.01 -4.45
C ASP A 96 43.23 -10.70 -3.07
N ARG A 97 43.47 -9.92 -2.00
CA ARG A 97 43.29 -10.38 -0.60
C ARG A 97 41.83 -10.70 -0.24
N LEU A 98 40.81 -10.26 -1.00
CA LEU A 98 39.40 -10.62 -0.76
C LEU A 98 39.09 -12.06 -1.20
N LEU A 99 39.92 -12.66 -2.06
CA LEU A 99 39.69 -13.98 -2.65
C LEU A 99 40.47 -15.10 -1.93
N GLU A 100 41.37 -14.76 -1.00
CA GLU A 100 42.16 -15.74 -0.25
C GLU A 100 41.35 -16.38 0.90
N SER A 101 40.96 -17.63 0.65
CA SER A 101 40.43 -18.66 1.56
C SER A 101 39.17 -18.35 2.40
N PRO A 102 38.05 -19.07 2.18
CA PRO A 102 36.87 -18.95 3.03
C PRO A 102 37.15 -19.49 4.45
N SER A 103 37.07 -18.61 5.45
CA SER A 103 36.96 -19.02 6.85
C SER A 103 35.62 -19.76 7.04
N ALA A 104 35.68 -21.03 7.41
CA ALA A 104 34.51 -21.87 7.67
C ALA A 104 33.67 -21.45 8.90
N SER A 105 34.02 -20.37 9.61
CA SER A 105 33.42 -20.00 10.90
C SER A 105 32.10 -19.21 10.82
N MET A 106 31.57 -18.94 9.62
CA MET A 106 30.36 -18.12 9.45
C MET A 106 29.19 -18.84 8.77
N ALA A 107 29.08 -20.17 8.88
CA ALA A 107 27.88 -20.86 8.41
C ALA A 107 26.63 -20.33 9.14
N ILE A 108 25.58 -20.00 8.39
CA ILE A 108 24.29 -19.63 8.96
C ILE A 108 23.34 -20.82 8.91
N ASP A 109 22.59 -20.99 9.98
CA ASP A 109 21.55 -22.00 10.21
C ASP A 109 20.14 -21.51 9.79
N SER A 110 19.97 -20.22 9.50
CA SER A 110 18.68 -19.62 9.14
C SER A 110 18.83 -18.42 8.19
N ILE A 111 17.92 -18.32 7.22
CA ILE A 111 17.83 -17.18 6.29
C ILE A 111 17.44 -15.89 7.01
N SER A 112 16.73 -15.96 8.13
CA SER A 112 16.36 -14.75 8.87
C SER A 112 17.55 -14.02 9.48
N LYS A 113 18.72 -14.67 9.58
CA LYS A 113 19.99 -14.06 10.02
C LYS A 113 20.68 -13.26 8.90
N LEU A 114 20.17 -13.29 7.67
CA LEU A 114 20.63 -12.43 6.58
C LEU A 114 20.23 -10.97 6.83
N THR A 115 21.17 -10.04 6.68
CA THR A 115 20.90 -8.61 6.64
C THR A 115 20.04 -8.27 5.42
N TYR A 116 19.37 -7.12 5.47
CA TYR A 116 18.53 -6.64 4.38
C TYR A 116 19.27 -6.62 3.02
N GLU A 117 20.53 -6.18 3.00
CA GLU A 117 21.33 -6.12 1.78
C GLU A 117 21.68 -7.50 1.23
N GLU A 118 21.94 -8.48 2.09
CA GLU A 118 22.21 -9.86 1.69
C GLU A 118 20.96 -10.52 1.12
N GLN A 119 19.80 -10.32 1.75
CA GLN A 119 18.52 -10.82 1.23
C GLN A 119 18.21 -10.25 -0.15
N LYS A 120 18.47 -8.95 -0.37
CA LYS A 120 18.30 -8.32 -1.68
C LYS A 120 19.32 -8.80 -2.71
N ALA A 121 20.59 -8.99 -2.33
CA ALA A 121 21.60 -9.54 -3.21
C ALA A 121 21.24 -10.96 -3.69
N VAL A 122 20.78 -11.82 -2.78
CA VAL A 122 20.26 -13.17 -3.12
C VAL A 122 19.06 -13.08 -4.05
N LEU A 123 18.09 -12.22 -3.75
CA LEU A 123 16.90 -12.02 -4.59
C LEU A 123 17.28 -11.59 -6.02
N TYR A 124 18.17 -10.60 -6.15
CA TYR A 124 18.60 -10.12 -7.47
C TYR A 124 19.39 -11.18 -8.24
N ALA A 125 20.21 -11.98 -7.56
CA ALA A 125 20.90 -13.11 -8.19
C ALA A 125 19.91 -14.15 -8.72
N LEU A 126 18.94 -14.57 -7.91
CA LEU A 126 17.93 -15.56 -8.31
C LEU A 126 17.04 -15.07 -9.48
N GLN A 127 16.78 -13.77 -9.56
CA GLN A 127 16.06 -13.15 -10.68
C GLN A 127 16.86 -13.14 -12.00
N ASN A 128 18.19 -13.29 -11.94
CA ASN A 128 19.09 -13.19 -13.09
C ASN A 128 19.86 -14.50 -13.33
N GLY A 129 19.21 -15.65 -13.10
CA GLY A 129 19.83 -16.96 -13.38
C GLY A 129 20.97 -17.30 -12.41
N ASP A 130 20.77 -17.00 -11.13
CA ASP A 130 21.66 -17.28 -9.99
C ASP A 130 22.91 -16.41 -9.89
N ALA A 131 23.09 -15.44 -10.78
CA ALA A 131 24.21 -14.52 -10.74
C ALA A 131 23.78 -13.06 -10.89
N VAL A 132 24.45 -12.15 -10.20
CA VAL A 132 24.22 -10.70 -10.33
C VAL A 132 25.53 -9.93 -10.19
N ASN A 133 25.76 -8.95 -11.07
CA ASN A 133 26.90 -8.05 -10.94
C ASN A 133 26.64 -6.92 -9.93
N LEU A 134 27.70 -6.48 -9.26
CA LEU A 134 27.66 -5.47 -8.21
C LEU A 134 27.06 -4.13 -8.68
N PRO A 135 27.40 -3.57 -9.86
CA PRO A 135 26.79 -2.33 -10.34
C PRO A 135 25.27 -2.42 -10.52
N TYR A 136 24.78 -3.52 -11.10
CA TYR A 136 23.34 -3.75 -11.28
C TYR A 136 22.63 -3.89 -9.93
N ALA A 137 23.15 -4.73 -9.03
CA ALA A 137 22.57 -4.91 -7.69
C ALA A 137 22.51 -3.58 -6.91
N SER A 138 23.56 -2.76 -7.01
CA SER A 138 23.64 -1.44 -6.36
C SER A 138 22.63 -0.45 -6.98
N SER A 139 22.46 -0.47 -8.30
CA SER A 139 21.46 0.35 -9.00
C SER A 139 20.03 0.00 -8.58
N GLN A 140 19.70 -1.30 -8.45
CA GLN A 140 18.39 -1.72 -7.97
C GLN A 140 18.18 -1.39 -6.50
N MET A 141 19.22 -1.56 -5.66
CA MET A 141 19.16 -1.19 -4.24
C MET A 141 18.90 0.31 -4.06
N ALA A 142 19.55 1.18 -4.85
CA ALA A 142 19.36 2.63 -4.79
C ALA A 142 17.92 3.09 -5.09
N LYS A 143 17.12 2.27 -5.80
CA LYS A 143 15.70 2.56 -6.07
C LYS A 143 14.80 2.29 -4.86
N THR A 144 15.27 1.50 -3.89
CA THR A 144 14.51 1.17 -2.67
C THR A 144 14.35 2.40 -1.78
N LYS A 145 13.25 2.46 -1.01
CA LYS A 145 12.96 3.60 -0.12
C LYS A 145 14.09 3.89 0.87
N MET A 146 14.76 2.85 1.37
CA MET A 146 15.80 2.96 2.39
C MET A 146 17.14 3.50 1.86
N TYR A 147 17.43 3.34 0.55
CA TYR A 147 18.68 3.79 -0.07
C TYR A 147 18.50 4.95 -1.04
N ARG A 148 17.27 5.42 -1.28
CA ARG A 148 16.98 6.55 -2.18
C ARG A 148 17.69 7.84 -1.77
N GLU A 149 17.93 8.03 -0.47
CA GLU A 149 18.62 9.20 0.09
C GLU A 149 20.13 8.99 0.26
N LYS A 150 20.62 7.75 0.08
CA LYS A 150 22.05 7.44 0.17
C LYS A 150 22.76 7.73 -1.15
N THR A 151 24.02 8.11 -1.06
CA THR A 151 24.84 8.28 -2.26
C THR A 151 25.02 6.95 -3.00
N LYS A 152 25.24 7.03 -4.32
CA LYS A 152 25.49 5.84 -5.16
C LYS A 152 26.66 5.01 -4.61
N HIS A 153 27.75 5.69 -4.23
CA HIS A 153 28.93 5.06 -3.65
C HIS A 153 28.63 4.34 -2.33
N ALA A 154 27.88 4.96 -1.40
CA ALA A 154 27.51 4.31 -0.14
C ALA A 154 26.64 3.06 -0.36
N THR A 155 25.76 3.09 -1.37
CA THR A 155 24.94 1.93 -1.76
C THR A 155 25.79 0.80 -2.34
N GLU A 156 26.75 1.15 -3.19
CA GLU A 156 27.69 0.20 -3.80
C GLU A 156 28.60 -0.45 -2.76
N VAL A 157 29.15 0.33 -1.81
CA VAL A 157 29.93 -0.20 -0.68
C VAL A 157 29.09 -1.14 0.19
N ALA A 158 27.84 -0.78 0.49
CA ALA A 158 26.95 -1.64 1.27
C ALA A 158 26.66 -2.97 0.55
N MET A 159 26.42 -2.92 -0.76
CA MET A 159 26.19 -4.11 -1.57
C MET A 159 27.45 -4.97 -1.71
N GLY A 160 28.63 -4.36 -1.88
CA GLY A 160 29.91 -5.07 -1.92
C GLY A 160 30.20 -5.79 -0.60
N ARG A 161 29.90 -5.16 0.54
CA ARG A 161 29.97 -5.82 1.86
C ARG A 161 28.99 -6.99 1.96
N ALA A 162 27.78 -6.87 1.41
CA ALA A 162 26.80 -7.96 1.39
C ALA A 162 27.27 -9.15 0.55
N PHE A 163 27.85 -8.90 -0.62
CA PHE A 163 28.44 -9.94 -1.47
C PHE A 163 29.53 -10.72 -0.71
N ARG A 164 30.44 -9.99 -0.04
CA ARG A 164 31.50 -10.62 0.77
C ARG A 164 30.96 -11.46 1.92
N ARG A 165 29.93 -10.97 2.63
CA ARG A 165 29.33 -11.75 3.71
C ARG A 165 28.62 -13.00 3.19
N LEU A 166 27.93 -12.94 2.06
CA LEU A 166 27.35 -14.12 1.42
C LEU A 166 28.42 -15.13 1.00
N TYR A 167 29.58 -14.67 0.52
CA TYR A 167 30.74 -15.51 0.24
C TYR A 167 31.28 -16.19 1.50
N ASN A 168 31.55 -15.41 2.55
CA ASN A 168 32.07 -15.92 3.82
C ASN A 168 31.10 -16.90 4.51
N ARG A 169 29.79 -16.73 4.31
CA ARG A 169 28.74 -17.64 4.79
C ARG A 169 28.57 -18.88 3.92
N GLY A 170 29.32 -18.97 2.83
CA GLY A 170 29.26 -20.07 1.87
C GLY A 170 27.97 -20.10 1.04
N LEU A 171 27.17 -19.03 1.00
CA LEU A 171 25.91 -18.99 0.26
C LEU A 171 26.06 -18.56 -1.20
N GLY A 172 27.22 -18.05 -1.57
CA GLY A 172 27.55 -17.75 -2.95
C GLY A 172 29.05 -17.62 -3.17
N THR A 173 29.46 -17.52 -4.43
CA THR A 173 30.84 -17.22 -4.84
C THR A 173 30.89 -15.80 -5.39
N VAL A 174 31.92 -15.05 -5.01
CA VAL A 174 32.19 -13.74 -5.61
C VAL A 174 33.37 -13.90 -6.55
N SER A 175 33.20 -13.54 -7.82
CA SER A 175 34.26 -13.63 -8.83
C SER A 175 34.25 -12.42 -9.75
N LYS A 176 35.43 -12.06 -10.25
CA LYS A 176 35.56 -11.06 -11.33
C LYS A 176 35.48 -11.79 -12.66
N ARG A 177 34.49 -11.47 -13.50
CA ARG A 177 34.34 -12.11 -14.82
C ARG A 177 35.15 -11.38 -15.89
N SER A 178 35.17 -11.90 -17.11
CA SER A 178 35.88 -11.33 -18.26
C SER A 178 35.41 -9.93 -18.65
N ASP A 179 34.21 -9.53 -18.24
CA ASP A 179 33.69 -8.17 -18.37
C ASP A 179 34.31 -7.17 -17.37
N GLY A 180 35.22 -7.63 -16.50
CA GLY A 180 35.87 -6.82 -15.48
C GLY A 180 34.98 -6.49 -14.28
N LEU A 181 33.73 -6.97 -14.26
CA LEU A 181 32.79 -6.69 -13.18
C LEU A 181 32.87 -7.75 -12.08
N ILE A 182 32.51 -7.36 -10.87
CA ILE A 182 32.38 -8.26 -9.73
C ILE A 182 30.98 -8.87 -9.74
N TRP A 183 30.92 -10.20 -9.81
CA TRP A 183 29.69 -10.98 -9.82
C TRP A 183 29.54 -11.77 -8.53
N LEU A 184 28.33 -11.79 -7.99
CA LEU A 184 27.90 -12.76 -6.98
C LEU A 184 27.13 -13.86 -7.70
N THR A 185 27.53 -15.12 -7.51
CA THR A 185 26.77 -16.30 -7.94
C THR A 185 26.28 -17.05 -6.71
N VAL A 186 24.97 -17.17 -6.50
CA VAL A 186 24.40 -17.82 -5.31
C VAL A 186 24.22 -19.32 -5.54
N SER A 187 24.53 -20.12 -4.53
CA SER A 187 24.31 -21.57 -4.59
C SER A 187 22.89 -21.89 -4.16
N ARG A 188 22.03 -22.27 -5.13
CA ARG A 188 20.65 -22.72 -4.83
C ARG A 188 20.63 -23.91 -3.88
N GLU A 189 21.56 -24.83 -4.05
CA GLU A 189 21.66 -26.04 -3.23
C GLU A 189 21.91 -25.67 -1.76
N ARG A 190 22.88 -24.78 -1.50
CA ARG A 190 23.18 -24.34 -0.13
C ARG A 190 22.08 -23.48 0.47
N LEU A 191 21.45 -22.61 -0.32
CA LEU A 191 20.27 -21.86 0.13
C LEU A 191 19.11 -22.79 0.50
N ARG A 192 18.84 -23.82 -0.32
CA ARG A 192 17.86 -24.87 -0.01
C ARG A 192 18.24 -25.63 1.25
N ALA A 193 19.50 -26.00 1.43
CA ALA A 193 19.96 -26.68 2.64
C ALA A 193 19.72 -25.84 3.90
N VAL A 194 20.01 -24.54 3.86
CA VAL A 194 19.74 -23.62 4.99
C VAL A 194 18.23 -23.48 5.23
N ILE A 195 17.41 -23.34 4.18
CA ILE A 195 15.95 -23.28 4.31
C ILE A 195 15.39 -24.58 4.90
N SER A 196 15.87 -25.72 4.42
CA SER A 196 15.44 -27.04 4.88
C SER A 196 15.88 -27.28 6.33
N SER A 197 17.09 -26.86 6.70
CA SER A 197 17.60 -26.93 8.07
C SER A 197 16.80 -26.01 9.00
N GLU A 198 16.53 -24.77 8.59
CA GLU A 198 15.68 -23.83 9.33
C GLU A 198 14.24 -24.38 9.48
N ALA A 199 13.69 -24.95 8.41
CA ALA A 199 12.40 -25.60 8.45
C ALA A 199 12.42 -26.84 9.36
N ALA A 200 13.50 -27.63 9.37
CA ALA A 200 13.67 -28.78 10.23
C ALA A 200 13.85 -28.39 11.71
N ALA A 201 14.62 -27.35 12.01
CA ALA A 201 14.75 -26.79 13.36
C ALA A 201 13.40 -26.24 13.85
N ARG A 202 12.63 -25.57 12.98
CA ARG A 202 11.24 -25.17 13.26
C ARG A 202 10.29 -26.36 13.42
N ARG A 203 10.60 -27.53 12.84
CA ARG A 203 9.85 -28.78 13.05
C ARG A 203 10.21 -29.44 14.39
N GLN A 204 11.45 -29.32 14.85
CA GLN A 204 11.91 -29.94 16.11
C GLN A 204 11.59 -29.10 17.37
N GLY A 205 11.42 -27.79 17.24
CA GLY A 205 11.21 -26.87 18.38
C GLY A 205 9.76 -26.52 18.75
N GLY A 206 8.75 -27.13 18.13
CA GLY A 206 7.35 -26.89 18.48
C GLY A 206 6.54 -28.15 18.33
N ALA A 207 5.94 -28.62 19.43
CA ALA A 207 4.96 -29.70 19.41
C ALA A 207 3.94 -29.42 18.29
N ARG A 208 3.93 -30.27 17.26
CA ARG A 208 3.09 -30.13 16.07
C ARG A 208 2.11 -31.29 15.94
N ASP A 209 1.53 -31.69 17.06
CA ASP A 209 0.28 -32.44 17.02
C ASP A 209 -0.82 -31.41 16.79
N ILE A 210 -1.30 -31.33 15.54
CA ILE A 210 -2.50 -30.56 15.22
C ILE A 210 -3.68 -31.40 15.73
N ASN A 211 -4.01 -31.23 17.01
CA ASN A 211 -5.10 -31.95 17.65
C ASN A 211 -6.45 -31.54 17.03
N LEU A 212 -7.01 -32.42 16.18
CA LEU A 212 -8.35 -32.27 15.60
C LEU A 212 -9.38 -32.98 16.50
N MET A 213 -10.41 -32.27 16.92
CA MET A 213 -11.54 -32.87 17.66
C MET A 213 -12.87 -32.66 16.93
N LYS A 214 -13.74 -33.67 17.08
CA LYS A 214 -15.13 -33.74 16.62
C LYS A 214 -16.04 -32.75 17.38
N VAL A 215 -16.05 -31.46 17.01
CA VAL A 215 -17.06 -30.49 17.50
C VAL A 215 -18.17 -30.29 16.46
N PRO A 216 -19.42 -30.67 16.74
CA PRO A 216 -20.54 -30.41 15.83
C PRO A 216 -20.64 -28.91 15.56
N CYS A 217 -20.30 -28.47 14.34
CA CYS A 217 -20.71 -27.15 13.91
C CYS A 217 -22.22 -27.22 13.69
N GLU A 218 -22.99 -26.58 14.58
CA GLU A 218 -24.36 -26.17 14.27
C GLU A 218 -24.28 -25.19 13.10
N ILE A 219 -24.28 -25.72 11.87
CA ILE A 219 -24.62 -24.93 10.71
C ILE A 219 -26.09 -24.55 10.95
N PRO A 220 -26.44 -23.25 10.97
CA PRO A 220 -27.82 -22.84 10.82
C PRO A 220 -28.21 -23.18 9.37
N THR A 221 -28.38 -24.46 9.10
CA THR A 221 -29.03 -24.95 7.90
C THR A 221 -30.50 -24.58 8.03
N SER A 222 -31.09 -24.23 6.90
CA SER A 222 -32.44 -23.71 6.72
C SER A 222 -33.55 -24.72 7.03
N SER A 223 -33.46 -25.50 8.12
CA SER A 223 -34.51 -26.39 8.60
C SER A 223 -35.68 -25.62 9.25
N SER A 224 -36.08 -24.49 8.66
CA SER A 224 -37.35 -23.80 8.96
C SER A 224 -38.47 -24.18 7.98
N GLU A 225 -38.20 -25.04 7.00
CA GLU A 225 -39.21 -25.59 6.11
C GLU A 225 -39.55 -27.01 6.57
N GLY A 226 -40.57 -27.17 7.42
CA GLY A 226 -41.04 -28.51 7.78
C GLY A 226 -41.96 -28.65 8.99
N ALA A 227 -42.10 -27.64 9.85
CA ALA A 227 -43.01 -27.70 11.00
C ALA A 227 -44.30 -26.90 10.74
N SER A 228 -45.04 -27.27 9.69
CA SER A 228 -46.46 -26.92 9.55
C SER A 228 -47.28 -28.00 10.25
N GLY A 229 -47.35 -27.93 11.58
CA GLY A 229 -48.12 -28.87 12.36
C GLY A 229 -48.04 -28.51 13.84
N GLN A 230 -49.17 -28.01 14.36
CA GLN A 230 -49.48 -27.77 15.76
C GLN A 230 -48.97 -26.47 16.39
N SER A 231 -49.95 -25.70 16.85
CA SER A 231 -49.93 -24.35 17.39
C SER A 231 -49.44 -24.30 18.85
N ALA A 232 -48.20 -24.70 19.11
CA ALA A 232 -47.52 -24.38 20.35
C ALA A 232 -46.80 -23.02 20.20
N GLY A 233 -47.07 -22.07 21.09
CA GLY A 233 -46.69 -20.67 21.00
C GLY A 233 -45.26 -20.43 20.50
N LYS A 234 -45.11 -19.67 19.41
CA LYS A 234 -43.79 -19.26 18.91
C LYS A 234 -43.01 -18.59 20.04
N PRO A 235 -41.80 -19.05 20.38
CA PRO A 235 -40.97 -18.37 21.36
C PRO A 235 -40.79 -16.91 20.95
N PRO A 236 -40.77 -15.97 21.90
CA PRO A 236 -40.64 -14.55 21.59
C PRO A 236 -39.44 -14.34 20.69
N ARG A 237 -39.67 -13.69 19.54
CA ARG A 237 -38.59 -13.35 18.60
C ARG A 237 -37.54 -12.59 19.36
N LYS A 238 -36.33 -13.15 19.48
CA LYS A 238 -35.19 -12.46 20.08
C LYS A 238 -35.08 -11.06 19.45
N PRO A 239 -34.91 -10.00 20.26
CA PRO A 239 -34.81 -8.65 19.74
C PRO A 239 -33.67 -8.59 18.73
N GLN A 240 -33.95 -8.00 17.56
CA GLN A 240 -32.94 -7.84 16.52
C GLN A 240 -31.80 -6.98 17.07
N PRO A 241 -30.54 -7.43 17.01
CA PRO A 241 -29.41 -6.65 17.53
C PRO A 241 -29.35 -5.28 16.83
N LYS A 242 -29.05 -4.24 17.61
CA LYS A 242 -28.85 -2.89 17.08
C LYS A 242 -27.56 -2.90 16.24
N PRO A 243 -27.43 -2.07 15.19
CA PRO A 243 -26.24 -2.04 14.33
C PRO A 243 -24.95 -1.77 15.08
N SER A 244 -25.07 -0.96 16.14
CA SER A 244 -24.01 -0.56 17.06
C SER A 244 -23.52 -1.70 17.93
N ASP A 245 -24.30 -2.77 18.08
CA ASP A 245 -23.94 -3.88 18.96
C ASP A 245 -22.67 -4.56 18.47
N ILE A 246 -21.75 -4.80 19.39
CA ILE A 246 -20.52 -5.53 19.13
C ILE A 246 -20.89 -6.98 18.75
N PRO A 247 -20.34 -7.55 17.65
CA PRO A 247 -20.71 -8.89 17.25
C PRO A 247 -20.18 -9.93 18.24
N ARG A 248 -21.00 -10.93 18.59
CA ARG A 248 -20.66 -11.93 19.64
C ARG A 248 -19.56 -12.90 19.23
N ARG A 249 -19.43 -13.22 17.94
CA ARG A 249 -18.46 -14.19 17.40
C ARG A 249 -17.42 -13.44 16.56
N VAL A 250 -16.39 -12.92 17.21
CA VAL A 250 -15.27 -12.20 16.59
C VAL A 250 -13.96 -12.68 17.19
N SER A 251 -12.87 -12.65 16.41
CA SER A 251 -11.54 -12.92 16.95
C SER A 251 -11.16 -11.87 18.01
N ALA A 252 -10.26 -12.24 18.93
CA ALA A 252 -9.77 -11.34 19.98
C ALA A 252 -9.20 -10.04 19.38
N GLU A 253 -8.36 -10.17 18.34
CA GLU A 253 -7.77 -9.01 17.67
C GLU A 253 -8.82 -8.09 17.03
N ARG A 254 -9.86 -8.68 16.41
CA ARG A 254 -10.94 -7.91 15.82
C ARG A 254 -11.79 -7.23 16.90
N LEU A 255 -12.02 -7.90 18.04
CA LEU A 255 -12.73 -7.31 19.17
C LEU A 255 -11.99 -6.09 19.71
N CYS A 256 -10.67 -6.17 19.85
CA CYS A 256 -9.87 -5.04 20.32
C CYS A 256 -9.88 -3.88 19.31
N ALA A 257 -9.81 -4.15 18.01
CA ALA A 257 -9.97 -3.12 17.00
C ALA A 257 -11.36 -2.46 17.07
N ILE A 258 -12.43 -3.24 17.31
CA ILE A 258 -13.79 -2.70 17.50
C ILE A 258 -13.85 -1.79 18.73
N LYS A 259 -13.22 -2.18 19.85
CA LYS A 259 -13.18 -1.37 21.09
C LYS A 259 -12.54 0.00 20.85
N ILE A 260 -11.43 0.06 20.11
CA ILE A 260 -10.81 1.32 19.69
C ILE A 260 -11.82 2.16 18.89
N LEU A 261 -12.42 1.55 17.85
CA LEU A 261 -13.36 2.24 16.96
C LEU A 261 -14.66 2.69 17.62
N THR A 262 -15.07 2.06 18.74
CA THR A 262 -16.22 2.50 19.54
C THR A 262 -15.91 3.70 20.44
N GLY A 263 -14.64 3.92 20.77
CA GLY A 263 -14.20 5.01 21.66
C GLY A 263 -13.85 6.32 20.96
N ILE A 264 -13.78 6.33 19.62
CA ILE A 264 -13.29 7.48 18.84
C ILE A 264 -14.29 7.90 17.76
N ARG A 265 -14.33 9.21 17.44
CA ARG A 265 -15.13 9.78 16.34
C ARG A 265 -14.39 9.91 15.02
N THR A 266 -13.07 9.93 15.07
CA THR A 266 -12.18 9.89 13.91
C THR A 266 -10.96 9.05 14.23
N VAL A 267 -10.48 8.27 13.27
CA VAL A 267 -9.27 7.46 13.42
C VAL A 267 -8.03 8.32 13.22
N GLY A 268 -7.26 8.52 14.30
CA GLY A 268 -5.94 9.16 14.26
C GLY A 268 -4.84 8.23 13.72
N ASP A 269 -3.62 8.74 13.55
CA ASP A 269 -2.49 7.93 13.06
C ASP A 269 -2.04 6.86 14.09
N ALA A 270 -2.15 7.15 15.40
CA ALA A 270 -1.89 6.17 16.46
C ALA A 270 -2.94 5.05 16.48
N ASP A 271 -4.24 5.38 16.59
CA ASP A 271 -5.34 4.40 16.55
C ASP A 271 -5.29 3.53 15.29
N ARG A 272 -4.95 4.14 14.15
CA ARG A 272 -4.75 3.44 12.89
C ARG A 272 -3.64 2.41 12.99
N SER A 273 -2.49 2.78 13.54
CA SER A 273 -1.33 1.89 13.68
C SER A 273 -1.67 0.69 14.56
N ASP A 274 -2.43 0.91 15.64
CA ASP A 274 -2.94 -0.17 16.49
C ASP A 274 -3.91 -1.09 15.75
N ILE A 275 -4.86 -0.54 14.99
CA ILE A 275 -5.80 -1.34 14.19
C ILE A 275 -5.06 -2.15 13.11
N GLU A 276 -4.05 -1.56 12.47
CA GLU A 276 -3.19 -2.22 11.49
C GLU A 276 -2.42 -3.39 12.13
N LEU A 277 -1.80 -3.18 13.29
CA LEU A 277 -1.08 -4.23 14.03
C LEU A 277 -2.00 -5.40 14.39
N ARG A 278 -3.22 -5.12 14.86
CA ARG A 278 -4.22 -6.15 15.19
C ARG A 278 -4.66 -6.93 13.95
N PHE A 279 -4.76 -6.25 12.81
CA PHE A 279 -5.10 -6.90 11.56
C PHE A 279 -3.96 -7.79 11.05
N LEU A 280 -2.69 -7.37 11.19
CA LEU A 280 -1.53 -8.20 10.86
C LEU A 280 -1.50 -9.48 11.71
N ARG A 281 -1.69 -9.36 13.04
CA ARG A 281 -1.80 -10.53 13.92
C ARG A 281 -2.95 -11.47 13.53
N TYR A 282 -4.06 -10.91 13.06
CA TYR A 282 -5.15 -11.70 12.51
C TYR A 282 -4.75 -12.42 11.22
N LEU A 283 -3.98 -11.79 10.33
CA LEU A 283 -3.49 -12.43 9.11
C LEU A 283 -2.56 -13.59 9.46
N ASP A 284 -1.56 -13.37 10.33
CA ASP A 284 -0.64 -14.40 10.82
C ASP A 284 -1.42 -15.60 11.39
N ASP A 285 -2.36 -15.34 12.31
CA ASP A 285 -3.24 -16.36 12.90
C ASP A 285 -4.13 -17.07 11.85
N THR A 286 -4.51 -16.41 10.76
CA THR A 286 -5.27 -17.08 9.69
C THR A 286 -4.43 -17.88 8.72
N GLU A 287 -3.17 -17.49 8.49
CA GLU A 287 -2.23 -18.21 7.64
C GLU A 287 -1.77 -19.51 8.30
N ASP A 288 -1.73 -19.55 9.64
CA ASP A 288 -1.42 -20.74 10.41
C ASP A 288 -2.61 -21.71 10.57
N ARG A 289 -3.81 -21.37 10.08
CA ARG A 289 -5.01 -22.21 10.19
C ARG A 289 -5.21 -23.08 8.96
N ILE A 290 -5.62 -24.33 9.20
CA ILE A 290 -6.08 -25.28 8.17
C ILE A 290 -7.51 -25.72 8.46
N ILE A 291 -8.36 -25.79 7.45
CA ILE A 291 -9.67 -26.42 7.51
C ILE A 291 -9.50 -27.89 7.15
N THR A 292 -9.73 -28.79 8.10
CA THR A 292 -9.70 -30.23 7.85
C THR A 292 -11.10 -30.79 7.73
N LEU A 293 -11.38 -31.47 6.62
CA LEU A 293 -12.56 -32.30 6.40
C LEU A 293 -12.21 -33.73 6.77
N LEU A 294 -13.06 -34.36 7.58
CA LEU A 294 -12.90 -35.74 8.02
C LEU A 294 -14.00 -36.59 7.38
N ASP A 295 -13.65 -37.68 6.70
CA ASP A 295 -14.63 -38.71 6.31
C ASP A 295 -14.99 -39.52 7.56
N GLY A 296 -16.24 -39.42 7.99
CA GLY A 296 -16.74 -40.10 9.19
C GLY A 296 -16.78 -41.62 9.09
N TYR A 297 -16.60 -42.21 7.91
CA TYR A 297 -16.59 -43.66 7.70
C TYR A 297 -15.20 -44.25 7.60
N THR A 298 -14.29 -43.59 6.87
CA THR A 298 -12.93 -44.10 6.66
C THR A 298 -11.93 -43.57 7.69
N GLY A 299 -12.24 -42.44 8.33
CA GLY A 299 -11.30 -41.72 9.18
C GLY A 299 -10.31 -40.85 8.40
N ASP A 300 -10.40 -40.84 7.07
CA ASP A 300 -9.51 -40.04 6.22
C ASP A 300 -9.73 -38.55 6.43
N SER A 301 -8.68 -37.77 6.23
CA SER A 301 -8.72 -36.33 6.37
C SER A 301 -8.20 -35.62 5.12
N VAL A 302 -8.88 -34.53 4.73
CA VAL A 302 -8.43 -33.62 3.67
C VAL A 302 -8.38 -32.22 4.25
N GLY A 303 -7.19 -31.62 4.29
CA GLY A 303 -7.01 -30.25 4.78
C GLY A 303 -6.87 -29.23 3.66
N PHE A 304 -7.38 -28.03 3.91
CA PHE A 304 -7.27 -26.85 3.06
C PHE A 304 -6.74 -25.69 3.88
N GLU A 305 -5.86 -24.87 3.32
CA GLU A 305 -5.44 -23.63 3.99
C GLU A 305 -6.64 -22.72 4.25
N TYR A 306 -6.69 -22.11 5.44
CA TYR A 306 -7.77 -21.20 5.81
C TYR A 306 -7.66 -19.89 5.03
N SER A 307 -8.33 -19.88 3.89
CA SER A 307 -8.34 -18.74 2.98
C SER A 307 -9.47 -17.77 3.28
N THR A 308 -9.15 -16.48 3.32
CA THR A 308 -10.05 -15.36 3.56
C THR A 308 -10.01 -14.39 2.38
N ARG A 309 -10.86 -13.35 2.39
CA ARG A 309 -10.78 -12.29 1.35
C ARG A 309 -9.56 -11.37 1.50
N PHE A 310 -8.73 -11.59 2.51
CA PHE A 310 -7.61 -10.73 2.87
C PHE A 310 -6.25 -11.40 2.62
N ASN A 311 -6.15 -12.73 2.69
CA ASN A 311 -4.93 -13.49 2.44
C ASN A 311 -4.97 -14.32 1.13
N ASP A 312 -6.08 -14.34 0.38
CA ASP A 312 -6.23 -15.14 -0.84
C ASP A 312 -6.45 -14.25 -2.09
N ILE A 313 -5.41 -14.20 -2.94
CA ILE A 313 -5.41 -13.45 -4.21
C ILE A 313 -6.43 -14.02 -5.21
N SER A 314 -6.65 -15.34 -5.21
CA SER A 314 -7.63 -15.99 -6.10
C SER A 314 -9.05 -15.56 -5.75
N LYS A 315 -9.36 -15.43 -4.45
CA LYS A 315 -10.65 -14.87 -4.00
C LYS A 315 -10.80 -13.39 -4.37
N ALA A 316 -9.71 -12.62 -4.33
CA ALA A 316 -9.71 -11.24 -4.80
C ALA A 316 -9.98 -11.17 -6.31
N ALA A 317 -9.31 -12.00 -7.12
CA ALA A 317 -9.50 -12.09 -8.56
C ALA A 317 -10.94 -12.48 -8.92
N ALA A 318 -11.49 -13.54 -8.31
CA ALA A 318 -12.88 -13.96 -8.53
C ALA A 318 -13.90 -12.86 -8.14
N ASN A 319 -13.57 -11.99 -7.19
CA ASN A 319 -14.42 -10.85 -6.83
C ASN A 319 -14.32 -9.71 -7.85
N LEU A 320 -13.13 -9.46 -8.41
CA LEU A 320 -12.96 -8.54 -9.53
C LEU A 320 -13.69 -9.02 -10.79
N GLU A 321 -13.69 -10.32 -11.07
CA GLU A 321 -14.47 -10.90 -12.17
C GLU A 321 -15.98 -10.69 -11.97
N LYS A 322 -16.50 -10.88 -10.75
CA LYS A 322 -17.89 -10.55 -10.40
C LYS A 322 -18.22 -9.09 -10.67
N PHE A 323 -17.30 -8.19 -10.31
CA PHE A 323 -17.44 -6.76 -10.53
C PHE A 323 -17.47 -6.44 -12.04
N ASP A 324 -16.53 -7.00 -12.81
CA ASP A 324 -16.44 -6.82 -14.26
C ASP A 324 -17.66 -7.39 -14.98
N TYR A 325 -18.16 -8.54 -14.55
CA TYR A 325 -19.40 -9.11 -15.07
C TYR A 325 -20.59 -8.18 -14.84
N ALA A 326 -20.76 -7.67 -13.62
CA ALA A 326 -21.84 -6.75 -13.31
C ALA A 326 -21.74 -5.46 -14.16
N LEU A 327 -20.53 -4.95 -14.36
CA LEU A 327 -20.28 -3.78 -15.20
C LEU A 327 -20.62 -4.05 -16.66
N LYS A 328 -20.21 -5.20 -17.21
CA LYS A 328 -20.58 -5.64 -18.57
C LYS A 328 -22.10 -5.80 -18.72
N GLN A 329 -22.75 -6.42 -17.74
CA GLN A 329 -24.19 -6.62 -17.72
C GLN A 329 -24.96 -5.29 -17.70
N SER A 330 -24.40 -4.26 -17.07
CA SER A 330 -25.05 -2.94 -17.00
C SER A 330 -25.28 -2.30 -18.38
N PHE A 331 -24.45 -2.59 -19.38
CA PHE A 331 -24.60 -2.04 -20.74
C PHE A 331 -25.75 -2.66 -21.53
N ARG A 332 -26.26 -3.83 -21.12
CA ARG A 332 -27.38 -4.50 -21.81
C ARG A 332 -28.68 -3.73 -21.62
N ASP A 333 -28.91 -3.28 -20.39
CA ASP A 333 -30.22 -2.74 -19.97
C ASP A 333 -30.21 -1.21 -19.84
N HIS A 334 -29.03 -0.57 -19.84
CA HIS A 334 -28.91 0.86 -19.52
C HIS A 334 -28.06 1.61 -20.53
N ARG A 335 -28.50 2.85 -20.83
CA ARG A 335 -27.78 3.78 -21.70
C ARG A 335 -27.20 4.99 -20.96
N ARG A 336 -27.69 5.25 -19.75
CA ARG A 336 -27.25 6.36 -18.89
C ARG A 336 -27.04 5.86 -17.46
N ALA A 337 -26.14 6.52 -16.76
CA ALA A 337 -25.86 6.27 -15.36
C ALA A 337 -25.46 7.57 -14.66
N VAL A 338 -25.55 7.56 -13.34
CA VAL A 338 -25.04 8.62 -12.46
C VAL A 338 -23.96 8.02 -11.57
N PHE A 339 -22.79 8.63 -11.57
CA PHE A 339 -21.75 8.38 -10.57
C PHE A 339 -22.05 9.28 -9.37
N LEU A 340 -22.21 8.67 -8.21
CA LEU A 340 -22.50 9.35 -6.97
C LEU A 340 -21.47 8.92 -5.92
N THR A 341 -21.09 9.87 -5.09
CA THR A 341 -20.07 9.70 -4.08
C THR A 341 -20.63 10.21 -2.75
N LEU A 342 -21.01 9.30 -1.84
CA LEU A 342 -21.62 9.65 -0.54
C LEU A 342 -20.66 9.38 0.61
N THR A 343 -20.51 10.37 1.49
CA THR A 343 -19.62 10.31 2.65
C THR A 343 -20.43 10.32 3.94
N THR A 344 -19.86 9.74 4.99
CA THR A 344 -20.40 9.83 6.34
C THR A 344 -19.86 11.09 7.02
N ASP A 345 -20.72 11.87 7.69
CA ASP A 345 -20.26 13.02 8.49
C ASP A 345 -19.70 12.51 9.83
N PRO A 346 -18.46 12.90 10.23
CA PRO A 346 -17.93 12.54 11.54
C PRO A 346 -18.72 13.14 12.71
N ASN A 347 -19.56 14.16 12.47
CA ASN A 347 -20.32 14.86 13.49
C ASN A 347 -19.45 15.33 14.68
N LEU A 348 -18.40 16.07 14.35
CA LEU A 348 -17.45 16.61 15.32
C LEU A 348 -18.02 17.86 16.00
N SER A 349 -17.76 18.00 17.30
CA SER A 349 -17.92 19.27 18.04
C SER A 349 -16.92 20.31 17.52
N ASP A 350 -17.14 21.59 17.82
CA ASP A 350 -16.23 22.65 17.38
C ASP A 350 -14.83 22.49 17.96
N GLU A 351 -14.73 22.01 19.21
CA GLU A 351 -13.47 21.64 19.87
C GLU A 351 -12.77 20.49 19.14
N GLU A 352 -13.49 19.41 18.81
CA GLU A 352 -12.95 18.27 18.08
C GLU A 352 -12.50 18.67 16.66
N ARG A 353 -13.27 19.51 15.97
CA ARG A 353 -12.90 20.06 14.65
C ARG A 353 -11.61 20.86 14.73
N THR A 354 -11.50 21.71 15.76
CA THR A 354 -10.31 22.52 16.01
C THR A 354 -9.10 21.61 16.27
N ALA A 355 -9.23 20.61 17.16
CA ALA A 355 -8.16 19.67 17.44
C ALA A 355 -7.71 18.88 16.19
N VAL A 356 -8.65 18.41 15.36
CA VAL A 356 -8.35 17.72 14.09
C VAL A 356 -7.66 18.66 13.10
N ARG A 357 -8.12 19.91 13.00
CA ARG A 357 -7.49 20.95 12.17
C ARG A 357 -6.06 21.21 12.63
N ASP A 358 -5.84 21.40 13.92
CA ASP A 358 -4.53 21.69 14.51
C ASP A 358 -3.56 20.53 14.33
N ALA A 359 -4.02 19.28 14.49
CA ALA A 359 -3.20 18.11 14.23
C ALA A 359 -2.75 18.03 12.75
N ARG A 360 -3.65 18.32 11.81
CA ARG A 360 -3.32 18.40 10.38
C ARG A 360 -2.35 19.55 10.10
N LEU A 361 -2.56 20.70 10.75
CA LEU A 361 -1.70 21.86 10.62
C LEU A 361 -0.28 21.54 11.08
N ARG A 362 -0.09 20.99 12.28
CA ARG A 362 1.21 20.57 12.80
C ARG A 362 1.95 19.66 11.83
N LYS A 363 1.25 18.70 11.22
CA LYS A 363 1.81 17.78 10.22
C LYS A 363 2.28 18.52 8.97
N VAL A 364 1.44 19.39 8.39
CA VAL A 364 1.81 20.15 7.19
C VAL A 364 2.91 21.17 7.48
N SER A 365 2.87 21.83 8.63
CA SER A 365 3.93 22.73 9.10
C SER A 365 5.26 22.00 9.27
N ALA A 366 5.27 20.83 9.91
CA ALA A 366 6.46 20.01 10.02
C ALA A 366 7.01 19.64 8.63
N GLU A 367 6.14 19.20 7.70
CA GLU A 367 6.52 18.91 6.31
C GLU A 367 7.08 20.14 5.55
N LEU A 368 6.58 21.34 5.83
CA LEU A 368 7.06 22.60 5.25
C LEU A 368 8.41 23.04 5.81
N SER A 369 8.69 22.75 7.08
CA SER A 369 9.94 23.09 7.75
C SER A 369 11.13 22.25 7.28
N PHE A 370 10.92 21.14 6.57
CA PHE A 370 12.03 20.33 6.05
C PHE A 370 12.83 21.10 4.98
N PRO A 371 14.14 21.33 5.18
CA PRO A 371 14.98 22.09 4.24
C PRO A 371 15.03 21.46 2.84
N ALA A 372 15.08 20.13 2.75
CA ALA A 372 15.17 19.37 1.51
C ALA A 372 13.86 19.31 0.69
N CYS A 373 12.81 20.03 1.10
CA CYS A 373 11.53 20.02 0.41
C CYS A 373 11.62 20.77 -0.93
N SER A 374 11.43 20.03 -2.05
CA SER A 374 11.50 20.61 -3.40
C SER A 374 10.51 21.77 -3.60
N PRO A 375 10.81 22.76 -4.46
CA PRO A 375 9.94 23.92 -4.67
C PRO A 375 8.49 23.54 -5.02
N LYS A 376 8.31 22.52 -5.85
CA LYS A 376 6.98 22.01 -6.24
C LYS A 376 6.23 21.39 -5.06
N ARG A 377 6.91 20.64 -4.19
CA ARG A 377 6.30 20.04 -2.99
C ARG A 377 5.98 21.13 -1.96
N ARG A 378 6.87 22.09 -1.76
CA ARG A 378 6.68 23.24 -0.87
C ARG A 378 5.46 24.07 -1.28
N ALA A 379 5.32 24.39 -2.58
CA ALA A 379 4.14 25.08 -3.09
C ALA A 379 2.83 24.28 -2.88
N TYR A 380 2.88 22.96 -3.05
CA TYR A 380 1.73 22.08 -2.74
C TYR A 380 1.38 22.10 -1.25
N LEU A 381 2.37 21.99 -0.37
CA LEU A 381 2.16 22.00 1.08
C LEU A 381 1.69 23.37 1.57
N ALA A 382 2.18 24.47 1.01
CA ALA A 382 1.71 25.81 1.31
C ALA A 382 0.22 25.97 0.93
N ARG A 383 -0.19 25.50 -0.25
CA ARG A 383 -1.63 25.48 -0.61
C ARG A 383 -2.44 24.64 0.38
N LYS A 384 -1.94 23.47 0.78
CA LYS A 384 -2.60 22.59 1.75
C LYS A 384 -2.69 23.25 3.14
N TYR A 385 -1.67 24.00 3.55
CA TYR A 385 -1.63 24.76 4.79
C TYR A 385 -2.76 25.79 4.82
N TRP A 386 -2.89 26.61 3.77
CA TRP A 386 -3.96 27.62 3.68
C TRP A 386 -5.35 27.01 3.56
N GLN A 387 -5.49 25.86 2.89
CA GLN A 387 -6.75 25.11 2.88
C GLN A 387 -7.19 24.65 4.29
N ILE A 388 -6.24 24.34 5.17
CA ILE A 388 -6.51 23.91 6.55
C ILE A 388 -6.79 25.11 7.45
N MET A 389 -5.97 26.17 7.35
CA MET A 389 -6.11 27.38 8.16
C MET A 389 -7.38 28.18 7.81
N GLY A 390 -7.80 28.11 6.55
CA GLY A 390 -8.93 28.86 6.03
C GLY A 390 -8.50 30.18 5.37
N PRO A 391 -9.43 30.80 4.61
CA PRO A 391 -9.14 32.00 3.82
C PRO A 391 -8.81 33.22 4.68
N ASP A 392 -9.34 33.33 5.90
CA ASP A 392 -9.09 34.49 6.77
C ASP A 392 -7.66 34.53 7.30
N ALA A 393 -7.11 33.39 7.70
CA ALA A 393 -5.70 33.30 8.05
C ALA A 393 -4.76 33.58 6.85
N GLU A 394 -5.19 33.24 5.63
CA GLU A 394 -4.46 33.61 4.40
C GLU A 394 -4.51 35.13 4.16
N ILE A 395 -5.65 35.78 4.45
CA ILE A 395 -5.80 37.25 4.41
C ILE A 395 -4.85 37.90 5.41
N GLU A 396 -4.88 37.50 6.68
CA GLU A 396 -4.05 38.09 7.75
C GLU A 396 -2.56 38.02 7.40
N GLU A 397 -2.09 36.87 6.89
CA GLU A 397 -0.69 36.72 6.46
C GLU A 397 -0.34 37.60 5.26
N LEU A 398 -1.24 37.73 4.29
CA LEU A 398 -1.00 38.58 3.12
C LEU A 398 -1.04 40.07 3.49
N GLU A 399 -1.93 40.49 4.39
CA GLU A 399 -1.97 41.85 4.95
C GLU A 399 -0.66 42.15 5.68
N ARG A 400 -0.19 41.24 6.54
CA ARG A 400 1.12 41.36 7.22
C ARG A 400 2.28 41.50 6.24
N ARG A 401 2.29 40.76 5.13
CA ARG A 401 3.32 40.90 4.09
C ARG A 401 3.23 42.21 3.34
N LYS A 402 2.02 42.71 3.11
CA LYS A 402 1.77 44.00 2.47
C LYS A 402 2.30 45.14 3.34
N GLU A 403 2.02 45.10 4.64
CA GLU A 403 2.54 46.06 5.62
C GLU A 403 4.06 46.01 5.70
N ALA A 404 4.65 44.82 5.64
CA ALA A 404 6.10 44.65 5.60
C ALA A 404 6.76 45.02 4.26
N GLY A 405 5.99 45.39 3.23
CA GLY A 405 6.52 45.67 1.88
C GLY A 405 7.10 44.46 1.15
N THR A 406 6.74 43.24 1.58
CA THR A 406 7.26 41.96 1.04
C THR A 406 6.24 41.21 0.18
N ILE A 407 5.05 41.78 -0.03
CA ILE A 407 4.01 41.16 -0.84
C ILE A 407 4.39 41.19 -2.34
N THR A 408 4.10 40.10 -3.04
CA THR A 408 4.26 40.03 -4.50
C THR A 408 2.99 40.52 -5.20
N ALA A 409 3.09 40.93 -6.47
CA ALA A 409 1.90 41.33 -7.26
C ALA A 409 0.82 40.24 -7.32
N ASP A 410 1.23 38.97 -7.37
CA ASP A 410 0.31 37.82 -7.29
C ASP A 410 -0.36 37.72 -5.93
N GLY A 411 0.38 37.99 -4.85
CA GLY A 411 -0.13 38.06 -3.48
C GLY A 411 -1.15 39.17 -3.31
N GLU A 412 -0.92 40.36 -3.89
CA GLU A 412 -1.89 41.46 -3.86
C GLU A 412 -3.19 41.11 -4.59
N ARG A 413 -3.09 40.51 -5.79
CA ARG A 413 -4.28 40.05 -6.53
C ARG A 413 -5.05 38.99 -5.74
N ARG A 414 -4.33 38.06 -5.10
CA ARG A 414 -4.93 37.02 -4.24
C ARG A 414 -5.61 37.63 -3.02
N LEU A 415 -4.98 38.58 -2.33
CA LEU A 415 -5.54 39.30 -1.19
C LEU A 415 -6.83 40.04 -1.58
N GLY A 416 -6.82 40.77 -2.69
CA GLY A 416 -8.03 41.44 -3.20
C GLY A 416 -9.19 40.49 -3.47
N SER A 417 -8.92 39.34 -4.08
CA SER A 417 -9.93 38.29 -4.29
C SER A 417 -10.48 37.73 -2.98
N LEU A 418 -9.62 37.45 -2.00
CA LEU A 418 -10.03 36.89 -0.71
C LEU A 418 -10.85 37.88 0.13
N LEU A 419 -10.51 39.17 0.08
CA LEU A 419 -11.28 40.23 0.74
C LEU A 419 -12.66 40.42 0.10
N ALA A 420 -12.75 40.34 -1.24
CA ALA A 420 -14.03 40.34 -1.94
C ALA A 420 -14.89 39.13 -1.55
N ASP A 421 -14.30 37.93 -1.48
CA ASP A 421 -14.99 36.72 -1.01
C ASP A 421 -15.43 36.85 0.46
N ARG A 422 -14.62 37.49 1.33
CA ARG A 422 -14.98 37.75 2.74
C ARG A 422 -16.23 38.61 2.84
N LYS A 423 -16.24 39.75 2.16
CA LYS A 423 -17.38 40.66 2.11
C LYS A 423 -18.63 39.96 1.57
N HIS A 424 -18.49 39.23 0.46
CA HIS A 424 -19.60 38.49 -0.12
C HIS A 424 -20.15 37.41 0.84
N ALA A 425 -19.28 36.73 1.58
CA ALA A 425 -19.70 35.77 2.58
C ALA A 425 -20.46 36.40 3.76
N GLU A 426 -20.08 37.60 4.20
CA GLU A 426 -20.81 38.36 5.23
C GLU A 426 -22.20 38.75 4.76
N GLU A 427 -22.33 39.26 3.52
CA GLU A 427 -23.62 39.56 2.90
C GLU A 427 -24.51 38.32 2.83
N LEU A 428 -23.96 37.19 2.40
CA LEU A 428 -24.68 35.92 2.35
C LEU A 428 -25.11 35.43 3.75
N ARG A 429 -24.25 35.58 4.77
CA ARG A 429 -24.59 35.22 6.16
C ARG A 429 -25.72 36.09 6.71
N ALA A 430 -25.75 37.39 6.38
CA ALA A 430 -26.84 38.29 6.75
C ALA A 430 -28.17 37.83 6.15
N VAL A 431 -28.20 37.47 4.86
CA VAL A 431 -29.39 36.91 4.20
C VAL A 431 -29.79 35.56 4.80
N LEU A 432 -28.82 34.73 5.21
CA LEU A 432 -29.10 33.43 5.82
C LEU A 432 -29.75 33.56 7.20
N ALA A 433 -29.38 34.59 7.96
CA ALA A 433 -29.92 34.88 9.29
C ALA A 433 -31.38 35.36 9.24
N ASP A 434 -31.82 35.92 8.12
CA ASP A 434 -33.20 36.35 7.92
C ASP A 434 -34.19 35.14 7.97
N PRO A 435 -35.17 35.14 8.90
CA PRO A 435 -36.19 34.12 8.99
C PRO A 435 -37.04 33.99 7.70
N SER A 436 -37.25 35.10 6.99
CA SER A 436 -38.06 35.18 5.76
C SER A 436 -37.39 34.54 4.55
N THR A 437 -36.06 34.35 4.59
CA THR A 437 -35.32 33.73 3.49
C THR A 437 -35.80 32.30 3.27
N GLY A 438 -36.39 32.06 2.10
CA GLY A 438 -36.92 30.75 1.71
C GLY A 438 -35.85 29.66 1.70
N THR A 439 -36.28 28.41 1.94
CA THR A 439 -35.37 27.25 2.11
C THR A 439 -34.37 27.09 0.96
N ARG A 440 -34.82 27.27 -0.29
CA ARG A 440 -33.96 27.16 -1.49
C ARG A 440 -32.89 28.26 -1.57
N THR A 441 -33.23 29.47 -1.12
CA THR A 441 -32.26 30.58 -1.05
C THR A 441 -31.22 30.31 0.03
N LYS A 442 -31.65 29.83 1.21
CA LYS A 442 -30.74 29.38 2.28
C LYS A 442 -29.77 28.31 1.76
N GLU A 443 -30.26 27.32 1.03
CA GLU A 443 -29.43 26.25 0.48
C GLU A 443 -28.40 26.77 -0.55
N ARG A 444 -28.80 27.67 -1.46
CA ARG A 444 -27.86 28.33 -2.40
C ARG A 444 -26.79 29.15 -1.70
N ILE A 445 -27.17 29.88 -0.66
CA ILE A 445 -26.24 30.64 0.19
C ILE A 445 -25.22 29.70 0.84
N ILE A 446 -25.68 28.59 1.44
CA ILE A 446 -24.81 27.58 2.05
C ILE A 446 -23.82 27.03 1.02
N ALA A 447 -24.27 26.71 -0.18
CA ALA A 447 -23.40 26.22 -1.26
C ALA A 447 -22.36 27.27 -1.70
N ALA A 448 -22.73 28.55 -1.76
CA ALA A 448 -21.79 29.64 -2.03
C ALA A 448 -20.74 29.77 -0.92
N LEU A 449 -21.16 29.77 0.35
CA LEU A 449 -20.25 29.80 1.51
C LEU A 449 -19.29 28.60 1.53
N LYS A 450 -19.76 27.40 1.18
CA LYS A 450 -18.91 26.21 1.05
C LYS A 450 -17.85 26.36 -0.05
N ARG A 451 -18.22 26.91 -1.22
CA ARG A 451 -17.26 27.17 -2.32
C ARG A 451 -16.16 28.15 -1.93
N MET A 452 -16.47 29.12 -1.07
CA MET A 452 -15.50 30.08 -0.52
C MET A 452 -14.72 29.53 0.69
N ASN A 453 -14.97 28.29 1.13
CA ASN A 453 -14.40 27.71 2.35
C ASN A 453 -14.71 28.53 3.62
N ARG A 454 -15.91 29.13 3.68
CA ARG A 454 -16.39 30.01 4.76
C ARG A 454 -17.68 29.48 5.43
N TRP A 455 -18.03 28.23 5.16
CA TRP A 455 -19.17 27.57 5.78
C TRP A 455 -18.76 26.91 7.10
N GLU A 456 -19.49 27.23 8.16
CA GLU A 456 -19.32 26.63 9.48
C GLU A 456 -20.25 25.43 9.62
N TYR A 457 -19.66 24.26 9.82
CA TYR A 457 -20.42 23.05 10.10
C TYR A 457 -20.85 23.05 11.56
N ARG A 458 -22.16 23.09 11.81
CA ARG A 458 -22.70 22.96 13.16
C ARG A 458 -22.66 21.50 13.62
N TRP A 459 -22.23 21.30 14.85
CA TRP A 459 -22.36 20.02 15.55
C TRP A 459 -23.83 19.62 15.73
N ASP A 460 -24.16 18.36 15.49
CA ASP A 460 -25.47 17.77 15.76
C ASP A 460 -25.38 16.86 16.99
N PRO A 461 -26.00 17.20 18.14
CA PRO A 461 -26.04 16.33 19.32
C PRO A 461 -26.59 14.92 19.05
N LYS A 462 -27.36 14.75 17.98
CA LYS A 462 -27.99 13.48 17.58
C LYS A 462 -27.17 12.68 16.57
N GLY A 463 -26.05 13.20 16.08
CA GLY A 463 -25.19 12.47 15.16
C GLY A 463 -24.43 11.34 15.86
N PHE A 464 -23.61 10.62 15.09
CA PHE A 464 -22.93 9.42 15.59
C PHE A 464 -21.92 9.75 16.70
N ARG A 465 -21.87 8.87 17.71
CA ARG A 465 -20.95 9.02 18.85
C ARG A 465 -19.57 8.45 18.57
N SER A 466 -19.45 7.58 17.58
CA SER A 466 -18.19 6.92 17.20
C SER A 466 -18.12 6.52 15.73
N VAL A 467 -16.90 6.28 15.23
CA VAL A 467 -16.64 5.72 13.89
C VAL A 467 -17.34 4.37 13.73
N TRP A 468 -17.39 3.56 14.79
CA TRP A 468 -18.12 2.30 14.80
C TRP A 468 -19.60 2.47 14.50
N GLU A 469 -20.26 3.35 15.25
CA GLU A 469 -21.69 3.61 15.05
C GLU A 469 -21.96 4.14 13.63
N ALA A 470 -21.16 5.11 13.19
CA ALA A 470 -21.26 5.76 11.89
C ALA A 470 -21.13 4.78 10.72
N ASN A 471 -20.16 3.87 10.77
CA ASN A 471 -19.94 2.92 9.69
C ASN A 471 -20.93 1.74 9.71
N ARG A 472 -21.43 1.35 10.90
CA ARG A 472 -22.43 0.28 11.05
C ARG A 472 -23.82 0.74 10.63
N SER A 473 -24.17 2.00 10.86
CA SER A 473 -25.43 2.60 10.41
C SER A 473 -25.49 2.75 8.89
N PHE A 474 -24.35 2.92 8.21
CA PHE A 474 -24.25 3.17 6.77
C PHE A 474 -25.09 2.22 5.90
N GLY A 475 -25.10 0.92 6.20
CA GLY A 475 -25.87 -0.05 5.41
C GLY A 475 -27.39 0.21 5.48
N ARG A 476 -27.90 0.59 6.66
CA ARG A 476 -29.31 0.96 6.85
C ARG A 476 -29.61 2.30 6.16
N SER A 477 -28.71 3.26 6.28
CA SER A 477 -28.81 4.57 5.63
C SER A 477 -28.83 4.45 4.11
N TRP A 478 -27.93 3.64 3.54
CA TRP A 478 -27.92 3.31 2.10
C TRP A 478 -29.24 2.68 1.65
N ASN A 479 -29.80 1.76 2.43
CA ASN A 479 -31.10 1.15 2.10
C ASN A 479 -32.25 2.15 2.14
N LYS A 480 -32.29 3.04 3.14
CA LYS A 480 -33.27 4.15 3.22
C LYS A 480 -33.14 5.08 2.02
N PHE A 481 -31.92 5.44 1.65
CA PHE A 481 -31.65 6.29 0.49
C PHE A 481 -32.12 5.63 -0.81
N MET A 482 -31.80 4.36 -1.02
CA MET A 482 -32.29 3.63 -2.19
C MET A 482 -33.82 3.45 -2.17
N ALA A 483 -34.46 3.37 -0.99
CA ALA A 483 -35.92 3.35 -0.87
C ALA A 483 -36.54 4.70 -1.24
N TYR A 484 -35.94 5.81 -0.82
CA TYR A 484 -36.32 7.16 -1.27
C TYR A 484 -36.22 7.28 -2.80
N LEU A 485 -35.11 6.85 -3.40
CA LEU A 485 -34.96 6.83 -4.86
C LEU A 485 -35.99 5.94 -5.55
N THR A 486 -36.35 4.82 -4.91
CA THR A 486 -37.41 3.92 -5.42
C THR A 486 -38.76 4.62 -5.45
N LYS A 487 -39.11 5.33 -4.36
CA LYS A 487 -40.37 6.11 -4.28
C LYS A 487 -40.40 7.23 -5.34
N LYS A 488 -39.30 7.97 -5.50
CA LYS A 488 -39.18 9.04 -6.50
C LYS A 488 -39.31 8.53 -7.94
N ARG A 489 -39.03 7.25 -8.18
CA ARG A 489 -39.04 6.61 -9.51
C ARG A 489 -40.21 5.64 -9.70
N GLY A 490 -41.38 5.99 -9.17
CA GLY A 490 -42.61 5.22 -9.40
C GLY A 490 -42.55 3.78 -8.89
N GLY A 491 -41.80 3.52 -7.82
CA GLY A 491 -41.71 2.20 -7.19
C GLY A 491 -40.64 1.27 -7.77
N ARG A 492 -39.93 1.66 -8.84
CA ARG A 492 -38.85 0.83 -9.41
C ARG A 492 -37.50 1.13 -8.77
N ARG A 493 -36.95 0.17 -8.02
CA ARG A 493 -35.64 0.31 -7.39
C ARG A 493 -34.53 0.44 -8.46
N PRO A 494 -33.71 1.50 -8.44
CA PRO A 494 -32.57 1.63 -9.34
C PRO A 494 -31.59 0.47 -9.20
N GLN A 495 -31.06 0.00 -10.32
CA GLN A 495 -29.90 -0.89 -10.31
C GLN A 495 -28.64 -0.06 -10.04
N TYR A 496 -27.64 -0.69 -9.41
CA TYR A 496 -26.38 -0.02 -9.08
C TYR A 496 -25.21 -1.00 -8.98
N ILE A 497 -24.00 -0.45 -9.10
CA ILE A 497 -22.72 -1.07 -8.73
C ILE A 497 -21.97 -0.08 -7.85
N SER A 498 -21.46 -0.51 -6.71
CA SER A 498 -20.80 0.35 -5.73
C SER A 498 -19.45 -0.20 -5.29
N ALA A 499 -18.49 0.69 -5.09
CA ALA A 499 -17.23 0.45 -4.38
C ALA A 499 -17.29 1.16 -3.02
N PHE A 500 -16.85 0.48 -1.98
CA PHE A 500 -16.70 1.06 -0.65
C PHE A 500 -15.25 1.46 -0.46
N GLU A 501 -15.02 2.63 0.13
CA GLU A 501 -13.69 3.15 0.50
C GLU A 501 -13.75 3.73 1.92
N PHE A 502 -12.66 3.63 2.67
CA PHE A 502 -12.54 4.32 3.96
C PHE A 502 -11.69 5.58 3.79
N THR A 503 -12.15 6.69 4.37
CA THR A 503 -11.39 7.94 4.42
C THR A 503 -10.20 7.83 5.38
N GLU A 504 -9.32 8.83 5.35
CA GLU A 504 -8.25 8.97 6.35
C GLU A 504 -8.76 9.22 7.78
N SER A 505 -10.05 9.50 7.98
CA SER A 505 -10.66 9.55 9.32
C SER A 505 -11.31 8.22 9.73
N GLY A 506 -11.20 7.18 8.90
CA GLY A 506 -11.81 5.87 9.13
C GLY A 506 -13.31 5.82 8.85
N LEU A 507 -13.89 6.86 8.26
CA LEU A 507 -15.30 6.89 7.90
C LEU A 507 -15.55 6.25 6.54
N LEU A 508 -16.69 5.60 6.42
CA LEU A 508 -17.08 4.92 5.20
C LEU A 508 -17.57 5.92 4.14
N HIS A 509 -17.03 5.72 2.94
CA HIS A 509 -17.33 6.40 1.71
C HIS A 509 -17.85 5.36 0.71
N ILE A 510 -18.92 5.68 -0.03
CA ILE A 510 -19.39 4.86 -1.16
C ILE A 510 -19.22 5.64 -2.46
N HIS A 511 -18.56 5.02 -3.43
CA HIS A 511 -18.60 5.40 -4.83
C HIS A 511 -19.59 4.48 -5.52
N VAL A 512 -20.55 5.00 -6.28
CA VAL A 512 -21.62 4.19 -6.86
C VAL A 512 -22.03 4.66 -8.24
N LEU A 513 -22.12 3.73 -9.18
CA LEU A 513 -22.85 3.89 -10.43
C LEU A 513 -24.29 3.49 -10.21
N ILE A 514 -25.22 4.43 -10.34
CA ILE A 514 -26.66 4.19 -10.29
C ILE A 514 -27.19 4.33 -11.72
N PHE A 515 -27.81 3.28 -12.25
CA PHE A 515 -28.24 3.24 -13.64
C PHE A 515 -29.62 3.89 -13.81
N VAL A 516 -29.59 5.21 -14.01
CA VAL A 516 -30.74 6.08 -14.22
C VAL A 516 -30.35 7.22 -15.18
N ASP A 517 -31.35 7.78 -15.86
CA ASP A 517 -31.12 8.94 -16.75
C ASP A 517 -30.79 10.22 -15.97
N TYR A 518 -31.42 10.36 -14.81
CA TYR A 518 -31.23 11.46 -13.88
C TYR A 518 -31.59 10.99 -12.47
N LEU A 519 -30.82 11.43 -11.48
CA LEU A 519 -30.99 11.05 -10.09
C LEU A 519 -31.76 12.14 -9.32
N ALA A 520 -31.07 13.25 -9.07
CA ALA A 520 -31.57 14.56 -8.65
C ALA A 520 -30.36 15.51 -8.73
N ASP A 521 -30.52 16.78 -8.35
CA ASP A 521 -29.38 17.65 -8.15
C ASP A 521 -28.60 17.29 -6.86
N ALA A 522 -27.38 17.81 -6.74
CA ALA A 522 -26.51 17.53 -5.61
C ALA A 522 -27.10 18.01 -4.27
N GLU A 523 -27.95 19.04 -4.32
CA GLU A 523 -28.53 19.67 -3.14
C GLU A 523 -29.63 18.79 -2.54
N GLU A 524 -30.54 18.29 -3.37
CA GLU A 524 -31.62 17.41 -2.98
C GLU A 524 -31.10 16.07 -2.44
N ILE A 525 -30.11 15.46 -3.12
CA ILE A 525 -29.51 14.22 -2.62
C ILE A 525 -28.75 14.47 -1.30
N SER A 526 -28.13 15.65 -1.10
CA SER A 526 -27.38 15.95 0.13
C SER A 526 -28.34 16.16 1.29
N LYS A 527 -29.45 16.85 1.02
CA LYS A 527 -30.56 17.02 1.95
C LYS A 527 -31.12 15.68 2.38
N GLU A 528 -31.37 14.77 1.45
CA GLU A 528 -31.90 13.44 1.77
C GLU A 528 -30.88 12.60 2.56
N TRP A 529 -29.60 12.63 2.17
CA TRP A 529 -28.55 11.88 2.88
C TRP A 529 -28.33 12.41 4.31
N ARG A 530 -28.45 13.73 4.51
CA ARG A 530 -28.43 14.36 5.83
C ARG A 530 -29.69 14.05 6.63
N ARG A 531 -30.87 14.09 6.01
CA ARG A 531 -32.14 13.72 6.65
C ARG A 531 -32.15 12.27 7.15
N ILE A 532 -31.46 11.38 6.44
CA ILE A 532 -31.27 9.98 6.87
C ILE A 532 -30.33 9.88 8.09
N GLY A 533 -29.55 10.93 8.37
CA GLY A 533 -28.63 11.04 9.49
C GLY A 533 -27.25 10.45 9.21
N GLN A 534 -26.84 10.30 7.94
CA GLN A 534 -25.56 9.68 7.59
C GLN A 534 -24.47 10.70 7.26
N GLY A 535 -24.77 11.76 6.50
CA GLY A 535 -23.79 12.79 6.16
C GLY A 535 -24.18 13.60 4.93
N GLU A 536 -23.19 14.02 4.14
CA GLU A 536 -23.38 14.81 2.93
C GLU A 536 -22.82 14.12 1.67
N ILE A 537 -23.28 14.53 0.49
CA ILE A 537 -22.67 14.11 -0.78
C ILE A 537 -21.32 14.81 -0.94
N SER A 538 -20.37 14.10 -1.54
CA SER A 538 -19.15 14.74 -2.05
C SER A 538 -19.27 15.06 -3.54
N TYR A 539 -19.73 14.13 -4.40
CA TYR A 539 -19.81 14.37 -5.85
C TYR A 539 -20.98 13.66 -6.56
N ILE A 540 -21.47 14.28 -7.65
CA ILE A 540 -22.45 13.70 -8.59
C ILE A 540 -22.04 14.00 -10.04
N TYR A 541 -22.01 12.98 -10.89
CA TYR A 541 -21.67 13.12 -12.32
C TYR A 541 -22.58 12.25 -13.20
N GLY A 542 -22.98 12.77 -14.35
CA GLY A 542 -23.71 12.00 -15.36
C GLY A 542 -22.77 11.24 -16.29
N LEU A 543 -23.16 10.03 -16.68
CA LEU A 543 -22.46 9.19 -17.65
C LEU A 543 -23.39 8.66 -18.74
N LYS A 544 -22.79 8.37 -19.90
CA LYS A 544 -23.46 7.72 -21.03
C LYS A 544 -22.70 6.46 -21.44
N ALA A 545 -23.44 5.40 -21.76
CA ALA A 545 -22.87 4.22 -22.40
C ALA A 545 -22.48 4.56 -23.84
N VAL A 546 -21.21 4.37 -24.18
CA VAL A 546 -20.67 4.59 -25.53
C VAL A 546 -19.76 3.42 -25.90
N ARG A 547 -19.54 3.21 -27.20
CA ARG A 547 -18.48 2.30 -27.64
C ARG A 547 -17.12 2.87 -27.26
N SER A 548 -16.22 1.99 -26.82
CA SER A 548 -14.81 2.33 -26.58
C SER A 548 -14.18 2.85 -27.87
N ARG A 549 -13.03 3.54 -27.76
CA ARG A 549 -12.32 4.07 -28.95
C ARG A 549 -12.00 2.97 -29.97
N ASP A 550 -11.75 1.75 -29.50
CA ASP A 550 -11.43 0.59 -30.33
C ASP A 550 -12.68 -0.09 -30.93
N GLY A 551 -13.89 0.39 -30.58
CA GLY A 551 -15.17 -0.13 -31.06
C GLY A 551 -15.60 -1.49 -30.50
N LYS A 552 -14.68 -2.26 -29.92
CA LYS A 552 -14.91 -3.63 -29.44
C LYS A 552 -15.86 -3.69 -28.24
N ASP A 553 -15.64 -2.82 -27.24
CA ASP A 553 -16.35 -2.86 -25.97
C ASP A 553 -17.22 -1.61 -25.73
N TRP A 554 -18.05 -1.66 -24.69
CA TRP A 554 -18.79 -0.51 -24.18
C TRP A 554 -18.10 0.05 -22.93
N GLU A 555 -18.13 1.37 -22.79
CA GLU A 555 -17.63 2.08 -21.63
C GLU A 555 -18.65 3.11 -21.11
N TRP A 556 -18.62 3.36 -19.80
CA TRP A 556 -19.37 4.44 -19.19
C TRP A 556 -18.55 5.73 -19.30
N ARG A 557 -18.85 6.57 -20.30
CA ARG A 557 -18.11 7.82 -20.52
C ARG A 557 -18.72 8.97 -19.73
N TRP A 558 -17.86 9.74 -19.08
CA TRP A 558 -18.23 10.97 -18.38
C TRP A 558 -18.85 11.99 -19.34
N ASN A 559 -19.70 12.87 -18.80
CA ASN A 559 -20.06 14.09 -19.51
C ASN A 559 -18.80 14.95 -19.72
N ALA A 560 -18.55 15.40 -20.95
CA ALA A 560 -17.36 16.20 -21.30
C ALA A 560 -17.20 17.46 -20.44
N LYS A 561 -18.32 18.02 -19.94
CA LYS A 561 -18.34 19.22 -19.09
C LYS A 561 -18.14 18.93 -17.60
N ALA A 562 -18.26 17.68 -17.16
CA ALA A 562 -18.25 17.33 -15.73
C ALA A 562 -17.67 15.92 -15.50
N ARG A 563 -16.47 15.86 -14.89
CA ARG A 563 -15.79 14.63 -14.49
C ARG A 563 -14.92 14.86 -13.25
N PRO A 564 -14.58 13.80 -12.49
CA PRO A 564 -13.57 13.91 -11.44
C PRO A 564 -12.21 14.33 -12.01
N GLU A 565 -11.51 15.25 -11.34
CA GLU A 565 -10.19 15.74 -11.76
C GLU A 565 -9.14 14.62 -11.80
N ASP A 566 -9.20 13.69 -10.85
CA ASP A 566 -8.28 12.57 -10.74
C ASP A 566 -8.67 11.36 -11.61
N ALA A 567 -9.71 11.48 -12.45
CA ALA A 567 -10.10 10.42 -13.37
C ALA A 567 -9.03 10.13 -14.42
N LYS A 568 -8.14 11.08 -14.74
CA LYS A 568 -6.98 10.90 -15.65
C LYS A 568 -7.30 10.15 -16.96
N GLY A 569 -8.50 10.35 -17.51
CA GLY A 569 -8.95 9.71 -18.76
C GLY A 569 -9.66 8.35 -18.59
N MET A 570 -9.76 7.80 -17.38
CA MET A 570 -10.52 6.58 -17.11
C MET A 570 -12.02 6.76 -17.40
N SER A 571 -12.67 5.70 -17.90
CA SER A 571 -14.13 5.63 -17.94
C SER A 571 -14.69 5.64 -16.51
N GLY A 572 -15.97 5.95 -16.32
CA GLY A 572 -16.60 5.88 -15.00
C GLY A 572 -16.65 4.47 -14.43
N GLY A 573 -16.71 3.45 -15.29
CA GLY A 573 -16.60 2.05 -14.88
C GLY A 573 -15.21 1.71 -14.34
N ASP A 574 -14.16 2.10 -15.08
CA ASP A 574 -12.76 1.87 -14.67
C ASP A 574 -12.40 2.70 -13.44
N TYR A 575 -12.91 3.92 -13.36
CA TYR A 575 -12.74 4.78 -12.20
C TYR A 575 -13.41 4.19 -10.95
N LEU A 576 -14.60 3.60 -11.08
CA LEU A 576 -15.20 2.86 -9.97
C LEU A 576 -14.36 1.61 -9.61
N LYS A 577 -13.89 0.88 -10.62
CA LYS A 577 -13.05 -0.33 -10.45
C LYS A 577 -11.72 -0.04 -9.76
N LYS A 578 -11.12 1.14 -9.98
CA LYS A 578 -9.90 1.62 -9.31
C LYS A 578 -10.01 1.48 -7.79
N TYR A 579 -11.13 1.90 -7.19
CA TYR A 579 -11.34 1.81 -5.74
C TYR A 579 -11.46 0.36 -5.26
N VAL A 580 -12.12 -0.50 -6.05
CA VAL A 580 -12.23 -1.93 -5.73
C VAL A 580 -10.87 -2.62 -5.80
N ARG A 581 -10.08 -2.36 -6.85
CA ARG A 581 -8.72 -2.88 -7.01
C ARG A 581 -7.80 -2.43 -5.89
N LYS A 582 -7.81 -1.13 -5.55
CA LYS A 582 -7.02 -0.56 -4.45
C LYS A 582 -7.25 -1.32 -3.14
N ALA A 583 -8.50 -1.69 -2.84
CA ALA A 583 -8.83 -2.39 -1.60
C ALA A 583 -8.51 -3.90 -1.66
N MET A 584 -8.84 -4.55 -2.77
CA MET A 584 -8.70 -6.01 -2.91
C MET A 584 -7.26 -6.46 -3.15
N LEU A 585 -6.53 -5.74 -3.99
CA LEU A 585 -5.17 -6.07 -4.38
C LEU A 585 -4.13 -5.33 -3.54
N ALA A 586 -4.51 -4.87 -2.35
CA ALA A 586 -3.62 -4.16 -1.45
C ALA A 586 -2.38 -5.00 -1.09
N MET A 587 -2.51 -6.34 -1.01
CA MET A 587 -1.39 -7.27 -0.79
C MET A 587 -0.36 -7.28 -1.92
N MET A 588 -0.72 -6.79 -3.12
CA MET A 588 0.16 -6.67 -4.27
C MET A 588 0.75 -5.26 -4.43
N ASP A 589 0.37 -4.31 -3.57
CA ASP A 589 0.84 -2.92 -3.66
C ASP A 589 2.17 -2.77 -2.91
N ASP A 590 3.24 -2.50 -3.64
CA ASP A 590 4.58 -2.28 -3.08
C ASP A 590 4.69 -0.96 -2.30
N TYR A 591 3.76 -0.01 -2.51
CA TYR A 591 3.87 1.36 -1.99
C TYR A 591 3.09 1.61 -0.71
N THR A 592 2.04 0.85 -0.45
CA THR A 592 1.15 1.04 0.70
C THR A 592 1.06 -0.23 1.51
N SER A 593 1.22 -0.14 2.83
CA SER A 593 0.96 -1.27 3.72
C SER A 593 -0.43 -1.86 3.44
N PRO A 594 -0.55 -3.15 3.08
CA PRO A 594 -1.85 -3.79 2.84
C PRO A 594 -2.78 -3.66 4.05
N ALA A 595 -2.20 -3.71 5.26
CA ALA A 595 -2.92 -3.53 6.51
C ALA A 595 -3.59 -2.16 6.61
N ARG A 596 -2.93 -1.09 6.14
CA ARG A 596 -3.49 0.26 6.13
C ARG A 596 -4.78 0.36 5.32
N ILE A 597 -4.86 -0.40 4.24
CA ILE A 597 -6.03 -0.39 3.36
C ILE A 597 -7.10 -1.37 3.84
N GLN A 598 -6.70 -2.60 4.22
CA GLN A 598 -7.65 -3.69 4.47
C GLN A 598 -8.17 -3.78 5.91
N SER A 599 -7.41 -3.29 6.89
CA SER A 599 -7.79 -3.39 8.31
C SER A 599 -9.16 -2.76 8.63
N PRO A 600 -9.61 -1.64 8.02
CA PRO A 600 -10.97 -1.14 8.26
C PRO A 600 -12.05 -2.09 7.71
N TYR A 601 -11.84 -2.67 6.52
CA TYR A 601 -12.79 -3.66 5.96
C TYR A 601 -12.90 -4.90 6.82
N TRP A 602 -11.80 -5.31 7.45
CA TRP A 602 -11.79 -6.39 8.43
C TRP A 602 -12.52 -5.99 9.71
N ALA A 603 -12.14 -4.87 10.33
CA ALA A 603 -12.73 -4.40 11.58
C ALA A 603 -14.26 -4.25 11.48
N PHE A 604 -14.76 -3.59 10.44
CA PHE A 604 -16.21 -3.40 10.22
C PHE A 604 -16.91 -4.61 9.59
N ASN A 605 -16.16 -5.65 9.18
CA ASN A 605 -16.63 -6.72 8.30
C ASN A 605 -17.38 -6.16 7.07
N LYS A 606 -16.79 -5.15 6.43
CA LYS A 606 -17.33 -4.50 5.25
C LYS A 606 -16.82 -5.18 3.98
N ARG A 607 -17.69 -5.39 3.00
CA ARG A 607 -17.29 -5.84 1.66
C ARG A 607 -16.61 -4.68 0.92
N PHE A 608 -15.69 -5.01 0.00
CA PHE A 608 -15.04 -4.01 -0.86
C PHE A 608 -15.98 -3.39 -1.89
N ASN A 609 -16.96 -4.16 -2.37
CA ASN A 609 -17.96 -3.70 -3.34
C ASN A 609 -19.32 -4.37 -3.09
N SER A 610 -20.35 -3.88 -3.79
CA SER A 610 -21.67 -4.51 -3.89
C SER A 610 -22.33 -4.11 -5.20
N CYS A 611 -23.26 -4.93 -5.69
CA CYS A 611 -24.08 -4.59 -6.86
C CYS A 611 -25.51 -5.10 -6.69
N SER A 612 -26.40 -4.67 -7.58
CA SER A 612 -27.78 -5.18 -7.67
C SER A 612 -27.79 -6.64 -8.15
N ARG A 613 -28.55 -7.51 -7.47
CA ARG A 613 -28.62 -8.95 -7.81
C ARG A 613 -29.02 -9.23 -9.26
N SER A 614 -29.83 -8.36 -9.86
CA SER A 614 -30.22 -8.48 -11.27
C SER A 614 -29.05 -8.38 -12.25
N LEU A 615 -27.96 -7.71 -11.87
CA LEU A 615 -26.73 -7.61 -12.67
C LEU A 615 -25.84 -8.85 -12.55
N MET A 616 -26.18 -9.77 -11.63
CA MET A 616 -25.46 -11.03 -11.41
C MET A 616 -26.19 -12.24 -12.01
N LYS A 617 -27.33 -12.05 -12.68
CA LYS A 617 -28.04 -13.14 -13.36
C LYS A 617 -27.12 -13.76 -14.42
N GLY A 618 -26.96 -15.09 -14.41
CA GLY A 618 -26.08 -15.82 -15.31
C GLY A 618 -24.59 -15.83 -14.94
N PHE A 619 -24.18 -15.16 -13.86
CA PHE A 619 -22.78 -15.22 -13.39
C PHE A 619 -22.49 -16.58 -12.74
N GLY A 620 -21.49 -17.31 -13.24
CA GLY A 620 -21.09 -18.60 -12.69
C GLY A 620 -22.01 -19.77 -13.08
N GLU A 621 -23.03 -19.53 -13.91
CA GLU A 621 -23.69 -20.64 -14.60
C GLU A 621 -22.65 -21.20 -15.60
N PRO A 622 -22.25 -22.48 -15.49
CA PRO A 622 -21.38 -23.09 -16.49
C PRO A 622 -22.06 -22.88 -17.83
N GLY A 623 -21.33 -22.28 -18.77
CA GLY A 623 -21.90 -21.81 -20.02
C GLY A 623 -22.86 -22.84 -20.58
N LYS A 624 -24.17 -22.54 -20.53
CA LYS A 624 -25.10 -23.16 -21.46
C LYS A 624 -24.72 -22.57 -22.80
N ASP A 625 -23.69 -23.13 -23.41
CA ASP A 625 -23.53 -23.09 -24.84
C ASP A 625 -24.83 -23.61 -25.41
N LYS A 626 -25.71 -22.68 -25.79
CA LYS A 626 -27.00 -22.98 -26.42
C LYS A 626 -26.83 -23.64 -27.79
N ASN A 627 -25.59 -23.93 -28.20
CA ASN A 627 -25.20 -24.65 -29.40
C ASN A 627 -24.10 -25.68 -29.09
N LYS A 628 -24.45 -26.79 -28.45
CA LYS A 628 -23.98 -28.16 -28.74
C LYS A 628 -24.53 -29.11 -27.67
N ASN A 629 -24.89 -30.32 -28.08
CA ASN A 629 -25.49 -31.39 -27.28
C ASN A 629 -26.90 -31.17 -26.72
N LYS A 630 -27.86 -31.37 -27.64
CA LYS A 630 -29.22 -31.85 -27.39
C LYS A 630 -29.27 -33.30 -26.84
N ASN A 631 -28.31 -33.75 -26.04
CA ASN A 631 -28.44 -35.03 -25.33
C ASN A 631 -28.90 -34.79 -23.89
N LYS A 632 -30.20 -35.00 -23.70
CA LYS A 632 -30.86 -35.26 -22.42
C LYS A 632 -30.01 -36.23 -21.59
N ASN A 633 -29.33 -35.73 -20.57
CA ASN A 633 -29.12 -36.51 -19.36
C ASN A 633 -29.96 -35.88 -18.24
N LYS A 634 -30.92 -36.68 -17.76
CA LYS A 634 -31.70 -36.44 -16.55
C LYS A 634 -30.73 -36.09 -15.43
N THR A 635 -30.94 -34.93 -14.81
CA THR A 635 -30.33 -34.57 -13.54
C THR A 635 -30.77 -35.55 -12.47
N GLU A 636 -29.91 -36.50 -12.12
CA GLU A 636 -29.99 -37.19 -10.85
C GLU A 636 -29.93 -36.14 -9.74
N LYS A 637 -30.87 -36.21 -8.79
CA LYS A 637 -30.85 -35.40 -7.58
C LYS A 637 -29.53 -35.69 -6.86
N ALA A 638 -28.66 -34.68 -6.76
CA ALA A 638 -27.40 -34.79 -6.02
C ALA A 638 -27.67 -35.34 -4.62
N LYS A 639 -27.08 -36.50 -4.30
CA LYS A 639 -27.07 -37.06 -2.94
C LYS A 639 -26.49 -35.99 -1.97
N PRO A 640 -27.00 -35.89 -0.73
CA PRO A 640 -26.48 -34.93 0.24
C PRO A 640 -24.96 -35.14 0.42
N SER A 641 -24.20 -34.06 0.50
CA SER A 641 -22.75 -34.13 0.57
C SER A 641 -22.31 -34.96 1.79
N ARG A 642 -21.45 -35.95 1.55
CA ARG A 642 -20.91 -36.90 2.54
C ARG A 642 -20.00 -36.26 3.61
N TRP A 643 -19.79 -34.95 3.55
CA TRP A 643 -18.79 -34.21 4.33
C TRP A 643 -19.44 -33.36 5.43
N GLY A 644 -18.91 -33.46 6.66
CA GLY A 644 -19.26 -32.60 7.79
C GLY A 644 -18.22 -31.49 8.02
N ILE A 645 -18.65 -30.34 8.56
CA ILE A 645 -17.76 -29.22 8.92
C ILE A 645 -17.50 -29.28 10.43
N TRP A 646 -16.23 -29.21 10.84
CA TRP A 646 -15.79 -29.31 12.24
C TRP A 646 -15.01 -28.05 12.66
N ARG A 647 -15.01 -27.69 13.96
CA ARG A 647 -14.34 -26.50 14.53
C ARG A 647 -12.91 -26.83 15.00
N ILE A 648 -11.99 -25.88 14.80
CA ILE A 648 -10.58 -25.94 15.23
C ILE A 648 -10.40 -25.22 16.58
N LEU A 649 -9.57 -25.78 17.48
CA LEU A 649 -9.18 -25.23 18.79
C LEU A 649 -7.72 -24.76 18.77
N SER A 650 -7.37 -23.88 19.71
CA SER A 650 -5.97 -23.51 20.00
C SER A 650 -5.25 -24.59 20.82
N ALA A 651 -3.91 -24.56 20.85
CA ALA A 651 -3.10 -25.54 21.60
C ALA A 651 -3.51 -25.66 23.08
N GLY A 652 -3.77 -24.55 23.78
CA GLY A 652 -4.20 -24.57 25.18
C GLY A 652 -5.64 -25.05 25.40
N GLU A 653 -6.51 -24.94 24.40
CA GLU A 653 -7.87 -25.52 24.45
C GLU A 653 -7.85 -27.05 24.21
N ALA A 654 -6.78 -27.58 23.61
CA ALA A 654 -6.63 -29.01 23.29
C ALA A 654 -6.02 -29.84 24.44
N GLU A 655 -5.17 -29.26 25.28
CA GLU A 655 -4.55 -29.96 26.44
C GLU A 655 -5.57 -30.58 27.41
N PHE A 656 -6.80 -30.04 27.45
CA PHE A 656 -7.83 -30.48 28.41
C PHE A 656 -8.64 -31.72 27.95
N LEU A 657 -8.48 -32.20 26.70
CA LEU A 657 -9.49 -33.06 26.06
C LEU A 657 -8.98 -34.39 25.44
N SER A 658 -7.69 -34.73 25.58
CA SER A 658 -7.15 -36.10 25.41
C SER A 658 -7.46 -36.84 24.09
N ILE A 659 -7.57 -36.16 22.94
CA ILE A 659 -7.73 -36.81 21.61
C ILE A 659 -6.68 -36.24 20.65
N GLU A 660 -5.82 -37.13 20.13
CA GLU A 660 -4.71 -36.80 19.24
C GLU A 660 -5.03 -37.28 17.82
N VAL A 661 -4.93 -36.40 16.82
CA VAL A 661 -5.10 -36.75 15.40
C VAL A 661 -3.95 -36.10 14.64
N ILE A 662 -3.18 -36.89 13.90
CA ILE A 662 -1.96 -36.43 13.23
C ILE A 662 -2.29 -36.00 11.79
N TYR A 663 -1.93 -34.77 11.41
CA TYR A 663 -2.14 -34.23 10.06
C TYR A 663 -0.80 -33.95 9.36
N HIS A 664 -0.65 -34.41 8.12
CA HIS A 664 0.50 -34.09 7.27
C HIS A 664 0.20 -32.85 6.40
N ARG A 665 0.94 -31.76 6.63
CA ARG A 665 0.84 -30.52 5.86
C ARG A 665 1.28 -30.76 4.41
N VAL A 666 0.33 -30.73 3.48
CA VAL A 666 0.62 -30.64 2.04
C VAL A 666 1.13 -29.22 1.75
N THR A 667 2.43 -29.05 1.52
CA THR A 667 3.00 -27.76 1.15
C THR A 667 2.97 -27.57 -0.38
N ARG A 668 3.21 -26.35 -0.83
CA ARG A 668 3.45 -26.07 -2.26
C ARG A 668 4.59 -26.93 -2.82
N GLU A 669 5.60 -27.27 -2.01
CA GLU A 669 6.66 -28.20 -2.40
C GLU A 669 6.14 -29.64 -2.51
N SER A 670 5.35 -30.14 -1.56
CA SER A 670 4.85 -31.52 -1.63
C SER A 670 3.87 -31.74 -2.80
N MET A 671 3.12 -30.71 -3.20
CA MET A 671 2.32 -30.77 -4.43
C MET A 671 3.17 -30.71 -5.72
N ALA A 672 4.34 -30.06 -5.68
CA ALA A 672 5.27 -30.02 -6.81
C ALA A 672 6.02 -31.35 -6.95
N GLU A 673 6.38 -31.99 -5.83
CA GLU A 673 6.97 -33.34 -5.80
C GLU A 673 5.98 -34.39 -6.30
N HIS A 674 4.70 -34.31 -5.92
CA HIS A 674 3.67 -35.22 -6.44
C HIS A 674 3.45 -35.07 -7.95
N ARG A 675 3.48 -33.83 -8.48
CA ARG A 675 3.38 -33.59 -9.94
C ARG A 675 4.62 -34.00 -10.71
N ALA A 676 5.78 -34.06 -10.06
CA ALA A 676 7.02 -34.54 -10.66
C ALA A 676 7.11 -36.08 -10.64
N ALA A 677 6.29 -36.74 -9.83
CA ALA A 677 6.21 -38.20 -9.72
C ALA A 677 5.17 -38.83 -10.67
N ASP A 678 4.31 -38.04 -11.30
CA ASP A 678 3.44 -38.52 -12.38
C ASP A 678 4.28 -38.71 -13.66
N PRO A 679 4.31 -39.92 -14.26
CA PRO A 679 5.01 -40.11 -15.53
C PRO A 679 4.32 -39.27 -16.62
N PRO A 680 5.07 -38.72 -17.59
CA PRO A 680 4.48 -37.92 -18.65
C PRO A 680 3.55 -38.78 -19.51
N ASP A 681 2.28 -38.38 -19.57
CA ASP A 681 1.33 -38.85 -20.57
C ASP A 681 1.86 -38.49 -21.97
N GLY A 682 2.46 -39.46 -22.67
CA GLY A 682 2.81 -39.28 -24.08
C GLY A 682 3.98 -40.12 -24.60
N GLU A 683 3.84 -41.45 -24.62
CA GLU A 683 4.42 -42.23 -25.72
C GLU A 683 3.32 -42.47 -26.77
N GLN A 684 3.29 -41.57 -27.76
CA GLN A 684 2.56 -41.81 -28.99
C GLN A 684 3.36 -42.77 -29.87
N ALA A 685 2.68 -43.83 -30.29
CA ALA A 685 3.11 -44.70 -31.36
C ALA A 685 3.28 -43.88 -32.66
N GLU A 686 4.53 -43.73 -33.11
CA GLU A 686 4.82 -43.43 -34.52
C GLU A 686 5.05 -44.76 -35.24
N GLY A 687 4.26 -45.00 -36.28
CA GLY A 687 4.36 -46.14 -37.15
C GLY A 687 5.38 -45.89 -38.25
N ASP A 688 6.23 -46.88 -38.48
CA ASP A 688 6.98 -47.02 -39.73
C ASP A 688 6.38 -48.14 -40.57
N ALA A 689 5.89 -47.75 -41.73
CA ALA A 689 5.48 -48.63 -42.81
C ALA A 689 6.67 -48.82 -43.77
N HIS A 690 7.21 -50.04 -43.85
CA HIS A 690 7.69 -50.60 -45.10
C HIS A 690 7.83 -52.13 -45.03
N ASP A 691 6.96 -52.79 -45.79
CA ASP A 691 7.29 -53.82 -46.78
C ASP A 691 8.18 -55.01 -46.36
N GLN A 692 7.56 -56.19 -46.22
CA GLN A 692 7.89 -57.37 -47.03
C GLN A 692 6.89 -58.52 -46.80
N ARG A 693 6.42 -59.06 -47.93
CA ARG A 693 5.73 -60.36 -48.04
C ARG A 693 6.72 -61.49 -47.77
N SER A 694 6.33 -62.50 -46.98
CA SER A 694 6.35 -63.93 -47.36
C SER A 694 6.09 -64.86 -46.18
N GLU A 695 5.22 -65.85 -46.45
CA GLU A 695 5.29 -67.25 -46.05
C GLU A 695 5.16 -67.70 -44.57
N HIS A 696 4.04 -68.42 -44.37
CA HIS A 696 3.91 -69.73 -43.75
C HIS A 696 4.13 -69.99 -42.24
N GLN A 697 3.05 -70.54 -41.67
CA GLN A 697 2.94 -71.62 -40.69
C GLN A 697 3.10 -71.32 -39.19
N GLY A 698 2.14 -71.83 -38.41
CA GLY A 698 2.37 -72.31 -37.04
C GLY A 698 1.65 -71.59 -35.89
N LEU A 699 0.56 -72.19 -35.42
CA LEU A 699 0.04 -72.10 -34.03
C LEU A 699 1.12 -72.56 -32.99
N PRO A 700 0.96 -72.45 -31.64
CA PRO A 700 -0.23 -72.10 -30.85
C PRO A 700 -0.03 -71.14 -29.63
N ARG A 701 -1.20 -70.87 -29.04
CA ARG A 701 -1.65 -70.21 -27.79
C ARG A 701 -0.84 -70.36 -26.48
N HIS A 702 -1.08 -69.35 -25.61
CA HIS A 702 -1.10 -69.28 -24.12
C HIS A 702 0.21 -69.06 -23.33
N PRO A 703 0.16 -68.57 -22.07
CA PRO A 703 -0.55 -67.39 -21.53
C PRO A 703 0.37 -66.47 -20.68
N GLY A 704 -0.14 -65.32 -20.26
CA GLY A 704 0.55 -64.30 -19.45
C GLY A 704 0.84 -64.67 -17.99
N PRO A 705 1.40 -63.70 -17.25
CA PRO A 705 0.68 -63.05 -16.14
C PRO A 705 0.24 -61.63 -16.46
#